data_AF-A0A959GIK8-F1
#
_entry.id   AF-A0A959GIK8-F1
#
_cell.length_a   1.000
_cell.length_b   1.000
_cell.length_c   1.000
_cell.angle_alpha   90.00
_cell.angle_beta   90.00
_cell.angle_gamma   90.00
#
_symmetry.space_group_name_H-M   'P 1'
#
loop_
_entity.id
_entity.type
_entity.pdbx_description
1 polymer ?
#
loop_
_entity_poly.entity_id
_entity_poly.type
_entity_poly.pdbx_seq_one_letter_code
_entity_poly.pdbx_strand_id
1 'polypeptide(L)'
;MKTVLLRMYAPFIVLLLGSALYPLAAQEYRAIDGRDNNFLFPGWGAAGVQVTTATTVGYEDGISEPAGADRPNPRFISNMLFAQNTLKDDPRGLSAYAWAWGQFIDHDITLTPDHPSESMDISVPPFDVFFDPAGTGTVSIPMHRSVYDPQTGTGVDNPRVHLNAITAYIDASAVYGASEERAGWLRTFAGGRLKVSTGNLPPFNTTTGEFGAPIDPAAPAMAMPFPFVQHWFVVGDERGNENPFLLAMHTLFLREHNRLCAELAAEHPAWTDEQLYQQARKLVGALMQAIAYEEWLPTLGVRLPPYNGYNPYTNPGIMNVFAAAAYRYGHSTINNVLLRMDDNGAPMPQGDILLKDAFFNPEATLEVGGIEPYLIGMSTLVEQDFDCQVIDGLRNFLFGPPGAGGLDLVALNINRGRDRGLPDFNTVRADFGLAPWDSFEELVSDPLMSASLEMVYQDVNRIDPWVGMLAEDHMADALFGETAMRIIEQQFLALRNGDRFYYENDPWLSLEEKAWIKSNRLADIIRRNCPITCLHDEVFIAQPLSVTRTVATADALPFSVFPNPAQGRINLRMGQELSSEAIVRVTDSYGREVLRRKIAPAFGAEAISIDLDSALPAGLYRVSVVMDNQVGQQSFIRMLN
;
A
#
# COMPACT_ATOMS: atom_id res chain seq x y z
N MET A 1 35.21 43.83 64.51
CA MET A 1 34.71 42.43 64.41
C MET A 1 33.27 42.46 63.91
N LYS A 2 32.95 41.66 62.88
CA LYS A 2 31.62 41.36 62.33
C LYS A 2 30.85 42.46 61.57
N THR A 3 31.47 43.21 60.64
CA THR A 3 30.65 43.98 59.66
C THR A 3 31.32 44.35 58.33
N VAL A 4 32.45 43.72 57.94
CA VAL A 4 33.13 44.05 56.66
C VAL A 4 33.33 42.84 55.73
N LEU A 5 32.96 41.62 56.14
CA LEU A 5 33.08 40.42 55.30
C LEU A 5 31.84 40.08 54.44
N LEU A 6 30.76 40.86 54.50
CA LEU A 6 29.49 40.53 53.82
C LEU A 6 29.16 41.38 52.58
N ARG A 7 30.13 42.12 52.04
CA ARG A 7 29.93 42.95 50.82
C ARG A 7 30.81 42.57 49.63
N MET A 8 31.57 41.49 49.72
CA MET A 8 32.45 41.02 48.64
C MET A 8 32.00 39.72 47.96
N TYR A 9 30.85 39.14 48.35
CA TYR A 9 30.30 37.91 47.76
C TYR A 9 28.86 38.04 47.26
N ALA A 10 28.24 39.21 47.37
CA ALA A 10 26.87 39.44 46.90
C ALA A 10 26.68 39.41 45.36
N PRO A 11 27.65 39.83 44.50
CA PRO A 11 27.46 39.73 43.06
C PRO A 11 27.81 38.35 42.47
N PHE A 12 28.47 37.46 43.24
CA PHE A 12 28.81 36.11 42.78
C PHE A 12 27.73 35.06 43.12
N ILE A 13 26.93 35.28 44.17
CA ILE A 13 25.84 34.37 44.55
C ILE A 13 24.58 34.59 43.69
N VAL A 14 24.37 35.80 43.15
CA VAL A 14 23.28 36.09 42.21
C VAL A 14 23.61 35.61 40.78
N LEU A 15 24.89 35.50 40.42
CA LEU A 15 25.30 34.90 39.13
C LEU A 15 25.30 33.35 39.13
N LEU A 16 25.34 32.71 40.30
CA LEU A 16 25.29 31.24 40.43
C LEU A 16 23.88 30.69 40.68
N LEU A 17 22.91 31.54 41.01
CA LEU A 17 21.49 31.16 41.15
C LEU A 17 20.63 31.55 39.94
N GLY A 18 21.19 32.29 38.96
CA GLY A 18 20.53 32.63 37.69
C GLY A 18 20.88 31.70 36.51
N SER A 19 21.84 30.79 36.68
CA SER A 19 22.31 29.87 35.62
C SER A 19 21.88 28.41 35.80
N ALA A 20 21.02 28.13 36.78
CA ALA A 20 20.52 26.80 37.05
C ALA A 20 18.99 26.86 37.09
N LEU A 21 18.37 26.72 35.91
CA LEU A 21 16.99 26.29 35.63
C LEU A 21 16.58 26.68 34.19
N TYR A 22 17.47 26.53 33.21
CA TYR A 22 16.99 26.08 31.92
C TYR A 22 16.91 24.56 32.05
N PRO A 23 15.72 23.93 31.97
CA PRO A 23 15.72 22.51 31.68
C PRO A 23 16.47 22.39 30.34
N LEU A 24 17.66 21.81 30.38
CA LEU A 24 18.24 21.16 29.21
C LEU A 24 17.28 20.03 28.89
N ALA A 25 16.18 20.35 28.22
CA ALA A 25 15.30 19.37 27.62
C ALA A 25 16.14 18.75 26.51
N ALA A 26 16.71 17.58 26.77
CA ALA A 26 17.29 16.77 25.71
C ALA A 26 16.23 16.59 24.61
N GLN A 27 16.64 16.69 23.35
CA GLN A 27 15.73 16.47 22.24
C GLN A 27 15.10 15.08 22.36
N GLU A 28 13.77 15.04 22.39
CA GLU A 28 13.03 13.80 22.42
C GLU A 28 12.72 13.37 20.99
N TYR A 29 13.00 12.10 20.70
CA TYR A 29 12.66 11.47 19.43
C TYR A 29 11.59 10.42 19.66
N ARG A 30 10.71 10.27 18.67
CA ARG A 30 9.67 9.25 18.68
C ARG A 30 10.30 7.86 18.80
N ALA A 31 9.75 6.99 19.65
CA ALA A 31 10.14 5.58 19.67
C ALA A 31 9.85 4.89 18.32
N ILE A 32 10.59 3.83 17.97
CA ILE A 32 10.36 3.10 16.71
C ILE A 32 8.98 2.40 16.71
N ASP A 33 8.55 1.89 17.85
CA ASP A 33 7.26 1.22 18.04
C ASP A 33 6.13 2.19 18.42
N GLY A 34 6.35 3.50 18.40
CA GLY A 34 5.32 4.51 18.65
C GLY A 34 4.86 4.66 20.11
N ARG A 35 5.42 3.89 21.06
CA ARG A 35 5.10 4.04 22.49
C ARG A 35 5.52 5.40 23.04
N ASP A 36 4.94 5.76 24.19
CA ASP A 36 5.24 6.99 24.94
C ASP A 36 4.98 8.30 24.15
N ASN A 37 4.25 8.22 23.03
CA ASN A 37 3.75 9.40 22.34
C ASN A 37 2.78 10.19 23.25
N ASN A 38 1.84 9.49 23.88
CA ASN A 38 0.90 10.10 24.82
C ASN A 38 1.35 9.87 26.27
N PHE A 39 1.58 10.95 27.04
CA PHE A 39 2.05 10.84 28.43
C PHE A 39 1.00 10.27 29.40
N LEU A 40 -0.28 10.43 29.11
CA LEU A 40 -1.38 9.92 29.95
C LEU A 40 -1.73 8.48 29.60
N PHE A 41 -1.58 8.12 28.33
CA PHE A 41 -1.92 6.82 27.77
C PHE A 41 -0.74 6.27 26.92
N PRO A 42 0.36 5.83 27.55
CA PRO A 42 1.62 5.54 26.85
C PRO A 42 1.56 4.49 25.74
N GLY A 43 0.56 3.60 25.77
CA GLY A 43 0.35 2.57 24.76
C GLY A 43 -0.52 3.00 23.57
N TRP A 44 -1.19 4.16 23.62
CA TRP A 44 -2.04 4.57 22.49
C TRP A 44 -1.22 4.74 21.21
N GLY A 45 -1.71 4.14 20.12
CA GLY A 45 -1.08 4.18 18.80
C GLY A 45 0.26 3.43 18.65
N ALA A 46 0.73 2.74 19.69
CA ALA A 46 1.95 1.94 19.59
C ALA A 46 1.75 0.68 18.74
N ALA A 47 2.82 0.12 18.19
CA ALA A 47 2.77 -1.16 17.49
C ALA A 47 2.35 -2.30 18.44
N GLY A 48 1.55 -3.23 17.92
CA GLY A 48 1.03 -4.38 18.66
C GLY A 48 -0.15 -4.09 19.58
N VAL A 49 -0.73 -2.89 19.54
CA VAL A 49 -1.90 -2.54 20.36
C VAL A 49 -3.22 -2.77 19.63
N GLN A 50 -4.31 -2.88 20.39
CA GLN A 50 -5.64 -3.09 19.84
C GLN A 50 -6.08 -1.95 18.92
N VAL A 51 -6.72 -2.29 17.81
CA VAL A 51 -7.55 -1.34 17.05
C VAL A 51 -8.73 -0.89 17.91
N THR A 52 -9.23 0.31 17.67
CA THR A 52 -10.45 0.79 18.34
C THR A 52 -11.68 0.25 17.62
N THR A 53 -12.73 -0.17 18.35
CA THR A 53 -13.92 -0.75 17.70
C THR A 53 -14.67 0.30 16.86
N ALA A 54 -14.93 1.48 17.43
CA ALA A 54 -15.62 2.64 16.83
C ALA A 54 -17.03 2.41 16.25
N THR A 55 -17.51 1.16 16.21
CA THR A 55 -18.86 0.78 15.81
C THR A 55 -19.48 -0.16 16.84
N THR A 56 -20.77 -0.40 16.70
CA THR A 56 -21.46 -1.56 17.26
C THR A 56 -20.74 -2.84 16.84
N VAL A 57 -20.68 -3.83 17.75
CA VAL A 57 -20.02 -5.12 17.51
C VAL A 57 -20.95 -6.03 16.71
N GLY A 58 -20.51 -6.47 15.54
CA GLY A 58 -21.32 -7.22 14.58
C GLY A 58 -21.16 -8.74 14.61
N TYR A 59 -20.35 -9.31 15.53
CA TYR A 59 -20.23 -10.77 15.65
C TYR A 59 -21.59 -11.44 15.90
N GLU A 60 -21.84 -12.59 15.27
CA GLU A 60 -23.15 -13.28 15.32
C GLU A 60 -23.53 -13.72 16.74
N ASP A 61 -22.54 -14.18 17.50
CA ASP A 61 -22.69 -14.55 18.91
C ASP A 61 -22.44 -13.36 19.86
N GLY A 62 -22.13 -12.18 19.31
CA GLY A 62 -21.68 -11.00 20.06
C GLY A 62 -20.28 -11.16 20.68
N ILE A 63 -19.54 -12.22 20.35
CA ILE A 63 -18.25 -12.55 20.97
C ILE A 63 -17.15 -12.66 19.92
N SER A 64 -17.24 -13.59 18.97
CA SER A 64 -16.16 -13.88 18.02
C SER A 64 -16.58 -14.63 16.75
N GLU A 65 -17.81 -15.14 16.68
CA GLU A 65 -18.32 -15.81 15.47
C GLU A 65 -18.50 -14.77 14.35
N PRO A 66 -17.83 -14.93 13.19
CA PRO A 66 -17.81 -13.92 12.14
C PRO A 66 -19.20 -13.39 11.76
N ALA A 67 -19.29 -12.09 11.52
CA ALA A 67 -20.53 -11.39 11.20
C ALA A 67 -21.13 -11.81 9.85
N GLY A 68 -22.41 -11.50 9.63
CA GLY A 68 -23.04 -11.56 8.32
C GLY A 68 -23.32 -12.99 7.86
N ALA A 69 -23.68 -13.88 8.78
CA ALA A 69 -24.11 -15.25 8.46
C ALA A 69 -25.40 -15.28 7.63
N ASP A 70 -26.22 -14.22 7.71
CA ASP A 70 -27.43 -14.02 6.92
C ASP A 70 -27.19 -13.26 5.60
N ARG A 71 -25.95 -12.83 5.33
CA ARG A 71 -25.58 -12.09 4.12
C ARG A 71 -25.15 -13.04 3.00
N PRO A 72 -25.28 -12.62 1.73
CA PRO A 72 -24.89 -13.44 0.59
C PRO A 72 -23.41 -13.85 0.62
N ASN A 73 -23.07 -14.92 -0.10
CA ASN A 73 -21.69 -15.39 -0.22
C ASN A 73 -20.77 -14.29 -0.81
N PRO A 74 -19.57 -14.05 -0.24
CA PRO A 74 -18.66 -12.99 -0.71
C PRO A 74 -18.27 -13.08 -2.20
N ARG A 75 -18.00 -14.28 -2.72
CA ARG A 75 -17.68 -14.47 -4.14
C ARG A 75 -18.89 -14.26 -5.04
N PHE A 76 -20.09 -14.64 -4.59
CA PHE A 76 -21.33 -14.31 -5.28
C PHE A 76 -21.53 -12.79 -5.38
N ILE A 77 -21.33 -12.04 -4.28
CA ILE A 77 -21.39 -10.57 -4.28
C ILE A 77 -20.38 -9.98 -5.28
N SER A 78 -19.12 -10.46 -5.23
CA SER A 78 -18.07 -10.05 -6.17
C SER A 78 -18.46 -10.27 -7.63
N ASN A 79 -19.04 -11.41 -7.97
CA ASN A 79 -19.46 -11.72 -9.33
C ASN A 79 -20.62 -10.84 -9.81
N MET A 80 -21.58 -10.53 -8.94
CA MET A 80 -22.80 -9.81 -9.32
C MET A 80 -22.60 -8.30 -9.37
N LEU A 81 -21.77 -7.75 -8.50
CA LEU A 81 -21.60 -6.30 -8.38
C LEU A 81 -20.29 -5.80 -8.98
N PHE A 82 -19.18 -6.53 -8.80
CA PHE A 82 -17.82 -5.98 -8.95
C PHE A 82 -17.14 -6.25 -10.29
N ALA A 83 -17.82 -6.86 -11.25
CA ALA A 83 -17.25 -7.11 -12.57
C ALA A 83 -17.06 -5.81 -13.36
N GLN A 84 -15.81 -5.42 -13.59
CA GLN A 84 -15.49 -4.27 -14.43
C GLN A 84 -15.28 -4.70 -15.89
N ASN A 85 -16.30 -4.49 -16.72
CA ASN A 85 -16.25 -4.84 -18.14
C ASN A 85 -15.57 -3.77 -19.01
N THR A 86 -15.45 -2.55 -18.50
CA THR A 86 -14.81 -1.41 -19.16
C THR A 86 -14.09 -0.56 -18.13
N LEU A 87 -12.92 -0.03 -18.47
CA LEU A 87 -12.24 0.95 -17.62
C LEU A 87 -13.14 2.18 -17.43
N LYS A 88 -13.20 2.65 -16.20
CA LYS A 88 -14.01 3.79 -15.78
C LYS A 88 -13.09 4.71 -15.00
N ASP A 89 -12.62 5.74 -15.69
CA ASP A 89 -11.71 6.72 -15.10
C ASP A 89 -12.46 7.60 -14.09
N ASP A 90 -11.78 7.97 -13.00
CA ASP A 90 -12.30 8.91 -12.03
C ASP A 90 -12.68 10.24 -12.72
N PRO A 91 -13.94 10.71 -12.61
CA PRO A 91 -14.40 11.96 -13.23
C PRO A 91 -13.65 13.21 -12.74
N ARG A 92 -12.98 13.14 -11.58
CA ARG A 92 -12.16 14.21 -11.00
C ARG A 92 -10.77 14.29 -11.64
N GLY A 93 -10.36 13.28 -12.40
CA GLY A 93 -9.04 13.20 -13.00
C GLY A 93 -7.92 12.96 -11.99
N LEU A 94 -8.20 12.30 -10.86
CA LEU A 94 -7.17 11.91 -9.92
C LEU A 94 -6.17 10.96 -10.59
N SER A 95 -4.88 11.15 -10.31
CA SER A 95 -3.85 10.30 -10.89
C SER A 95 -3.65 9.02 -10.07
N ALA A 96 -2.90 8.06 -10.61
CA ALA A 96 -2.51 6.88 -9.87
C ALA A 96 -1.67 7.17 -8.60
N TYR A 97 -1.17 8.40 -8.41
CA TYR A 97 -0.59 8.80 -7.12
C TYR A 97 -1.64 8.80 -6.00
N ALA A 98 -2.92 9.07 -6.29
CA ALA A 98 -3.96 9.15 -5.28
C ALA A 98 -4.14 7.82 -4.52
N TRP A 99 -4.25 6.70 -5.23
CA TRP A 99 -4.28 5.38 -4.61
C TRP A 99 -2.90 4.88 -4.16
N ALA A 100 -1.81 5.14 -4.90
CA ALA A 100 -0.48 4.64 -4.52
C ALA A 100 0.03 5.29 -3.23
N TRP A 101 -0.23 6.60 -3.05
CA TRP A 101 0.04 7.28 -1.79
C TRP A 101 -0.88 6.82 -0.68
N GLY A 102 -2.17 6.62 -0.96
CA GLY A 102 -3.13 6.06 0.00
C GLY A 102 -2.68 4.70 0.52
N GLN A 103 -2.21 3.81 -0.36
CA GLN A 103 -1.63 2.51 -0.01
C GLN A 103 -0.36 2.68 0.85
N PHE A 104 0.54 3.60 0.48
CA PHE A 104 1.75 3.87 1.25
C PHE A 104 1.44 4.37 2.67
N ILE A 105 0.44 5.23 2.83
CA ILE A 105 -0.03 5.71 4.15
C ILE A 105 -0.76 4.61 4.92
N ASP A 106 -1.59 3.77 4.28
CA ASP A 106 -2.17 2.58 4.93
C ASP A 106 -1.08 1.69 5.53
N HIS A 107 -0.01 1.48 4.76
CA HIS A 107 1.12 0.68 5.19
C HIS A 107 2.01 1.36 6.26
N ASP A 108 1.82 2.66 6.50
CA ASP A 108 2.48 3.41 7.57
C ASP A 108 1.69 3.34 8.88
N ILE A 109 0.37 3.17 8.81
CA ILE A 109 -0.52 3.34 9.98
C ILE A 109 -1.26 2.06 10.39
N THR A 110 -1.40 1.05 9.52
CA THR A 110 -2.19 -0.14 9.84
C THR A 110 -1.69 -1.44 9.18
N LEU A 111 -1.64 -2.50 9.98
CA LEU A 111 -1.40 -3.87 9.57
C LEU A 111 -2.04 -4.82 10.57
N THR A 112 -2.97 -5.67 10.12
CA THR A 112 -3.45 -6.78 10.95
C THR A 112 -3.14 -8.08 10.21
N PRO A 113 -2.14 -8.85 10.68
CA PRO A 113 -1.75 -10.11 10.05
C PRO A 113 -2.83 -11.18 10.14
N ASP A 114 -2.65 -12.22 9.33
CA ASP A 114 -3.45 -13.43 9.39
C ASP A 114 -3.08 -14.30 10.60
N HIS A 115 -4.11 -14.89 11.22
CA HIS A 115 -3.96 -15.87 12.27
C HIS A 115 -3.45 -17.19 11.67
N PRO A 116 -2.36 -17.77 12.19
CA PRO A 116 -1.64 -18.86 11.53
C PRO A 116 -2.44 -20.17 11.43
N SER A 117 -3.53 -20.31 12.18
CA SER A 117 -4.29 -21.56 12.28
C SER A 117 -5.81 -21.42 12.23
N GLU A 118 -6.37 -20.22 12.09
CA GLU A 118 -7.82 -20.04 11.99
C GLU A 118 -8.19 -19.77 10.53
N SER A 119 -8.64 -20.81 9.82
CA SER A 119 -9.13 -20.67 8.44
C SER A 119 -10.55 -20.14 8.39
N MET A 120 -10.85 -19.34 7.37
CA MET A 120 -12.16 -18.78 7.06
C MET A 120 -12.33 -18.70 5.54
N ASP A 121 -12.16 -19.85 4.90
CA ASP A 121 -12.22 -19.99 3.44
C ASP A 121 -13.58 -19.55 2.88
N ILE A 122 -13.55 -18.96 1.69
CA ILE A 122 -14.75 -18.50 0.99
C ILE A 122 -15.15 -19.58 -0.01
N SER A 123 -16.34 -20.17 0.18
CA SER A 123 -16.86 -21.14 -0.78
C SER A 123 -17.12 -20.47 -2.14
N VAL A 124 -16.67 -21.11 -3.22
CA VAL A 124 -16.90 -20.64 -4.59
C VAL A 124 -18.24 -21.20 -5.09
N PRO A 125 -19.13 -20.37 -5.65
CA PRO A 125 -20.36 -20.85 -6.27
C PRO A 125 -20.08 -21.87 -7.40
N PRO A 126 -20.84 -22.97 -7.51
CA PRO A 126 -20.70 -23.90 -8.63
C PRO A 126 -20.85 -23.18 -9.98
N PHE A 127 -20.04 -23.59 -10.96
CA PHE A 127 -19.99 -23.00 -12.31
C PHE A 127 -19.47 -21.55 -12.33
N ASP A 128 -18.77 -21.10 -11.29
CA ASP A 128 -17.97 -19.88 -11.36
C ASP A 128 -16.96 -20.00 -12.51
N VAL A 129 -17.04 -19.07 -13.48
CA VAL A 129 -16.29 -19.16 -14.74
C VAL A 129 -14.78 -19.09 -14.57
N PHE A 130 -14.30 -18.57 -13.43
CA PHE A 130 -12.87 -18.42 -13.13
C PHE A 130 -12.37 -19.54 -12.21
N PHE A 131 -13.08 -19.80 -11.11
CA PHE A 131 -12.58 -20.66 -10.03
C PHE A 131 -13.13 -22.09 -10.07
N ASP A 132 -14.37 -22.30 -10.52
CA ASP A 132 -15.01 -23.63 -10.58
C ASP A 132 -15.81 -23.84 -11.89
N PRO A 133 -15.17 -23.74 -13.07
CA PRO A 133 -15.88 -23.79 -14.35
C PRO A 133 -16.51 -25.17 -14.62
N ALA A 134 -16.02 -26.22 -13.96
CA ALA A 134 -16.57 -27.57 -14.03
C ALA A 134 -17.80 -27.78 -13.13
N GLY A 135 -18.14 -26.81 -12.27
CA GLY A 135 -19.27 -26.89 -11.35
C GLY A 135 -19.17 -28.01 -10.33
N THR A 136 -17.97 -28.22 -9.79
CA THR A 136 -17.73 -29.25 -8.77
C THR A 136 -18.44 -28.93 -7.46
N GLY A 137 -18.60 -27.64 -7.14
CA GLY A 137 -19.14 -27.15 -5.87
C GLY A 137 -18.21 -27.40 -4.68
N THR A 138 -16.95 -27.75 -4.92
CA THR A 138 -15.98 -28.06 -3.86
C THR A 138 -14.83 -27.08 -3.75
N VAL A 139 -14.76 -26.08 -4.64
CA VAL A 139 -13.68 -25.10 -4.66
C VAL A 139 -13.91 -24.03 -3.58
N SER A 140 -12.83 -23.62 -2.92
CA SER A 140 -12.82 -22.47 -2.02
C SER A 140 -11.66 -21.54 -2.33
N ILE A 141 -11.83 -20.25 -2.03
CA ILE A 141 -10.76 -19.26 -1.99
C ILE A 141 -10.21 -19.26 -0.56
N PRO A 142 -8.92 -19.57 -0.36
CA PRO A 142 -8.36 -19.70 0.98
C PRO A 142 -8.24 -18.33 1.65
N MET A 143 -8.58 -18.27 2.94
CA MET A 143 -8.41 -17.08 3.77
C MET A 143 -8.23 -17.50 5.23
N HIS A 144 -7.42 -16.76 5.97
CA HIS A 144 -7.29 -16.91 7.41
C HIS A 144 -7.98 -15.74 8.13
N ARG A 145 -8.52 -15.99 9.31
CA ARG A 145 -9.01 -14.96 10.23
C ARG A 145 -7.88 -14.05 10.67
N SER A 146 -8.17 -12.81 11.03
CA SER A 146 -7.17 -11.85 11.52
C SER A 146 -6.66 -12.23 12.91
N VAL A 147 -5.37 -11.97 13.17
CA VAL A 147 -4.81 -12.04 14.53
C VAL A 147 -5.60 -11.14 15.47
N TYR A 148 -5.80 -11.61 16.70
CA TYR A 148 -6.56 -10.91 17.74
C TYR A 148 -5.80 -10.92 19.07
N ASP A 149 -6.21 -10.07 20.01
CA ASP A 149 -5.69 -10.10 21.37
C ASP A 149 -6.23 -11.33 22.11
N PRO A 150 -5.37 -12.27 22.56
CA PRO A 150 -5.80 -13.48 23.27
C PRO A 150 -6.56 -13.23 24.58
N GLN A 151 -6.56 -12.00 25.11
CA GLN A 151 -7.34 -11.60 26.29
C GLN A 151 -8.77 -11.18 25.95
N THR A 152 -9.13 -11.16 24.67
CA THR A 152 -10.46 -10.76 24.16
C THR A 152 -11.21 -11.93 23.53
N GLY A 153 -12.47 -11.75 23.17
CA GLY A 153 -13.32 -12.82 22.62
C GLY A 153 -13.76 -13.84 23.67
N THR A 154 -13.91 -13.41 24.93
CA THR A 154 -14.26 -14.29 26.06
C THR A 154 -15.72 -14.21 26.48
N GLY A 155 -16.49 -13.27 25.93
CA GLY A 155 -17.89 -13.05 26.25
C GLY A 155 -18.43 -11.79 25.57
N VAL A 156 -19.75 -11.55 25.67
CA VAL A 156 -20.41 -10.39 25.00
C VAL A 156 -19.92 -9.04 25.53
N ASP A 157 -19.47 -8.98 26.78
CA ASP A 157 -18.87 -7.78 27.40
C ASP A 157 -17.37 -7.65 27.10
N ASN A 158 -16.77 -8.64 26.42
CA ASN A 158 -15.36 -8.66 26.01
C ASN A 158 -15.22 -9.41 24.66
N PRO A 159 -15.81 -8.87 23.57
CA PRO A 159 -15.76 -9.48 22.25
C PRO A 159 -14.33 -9.47 21.70
N ARG A 160 -14.09 -10.23 20.64
CA ARG A 160 -12.78 -10.35 19.99
C ARG A 160 -12.34 -8.99 19.45
N VAL A 161 -11.11 -8.59 19.74
CA VAL A 161 -10.50 -7.34 19.25
C VAL A 161 -9.17 -7.63 18.58
N HIS A 162 -8.93 -6.97 17.45
CA HIS A 162 -7.75 -7.18 16.62
C HIS A 162 -6.59 -6.27 17.01
N LEU A 163 -5.38 -6.69 16.66
CA LEU A 163 -4.17 -5.90 16.88
C LEU A 163 -3.79 -5.14 15.61
N ASN A 164 -3.23 -3.95 15.79
CA ASN A 164 -2.43 -3.29 14.77
C ASN A 164 -0.97 -3.65 15.01
N ALA A 165 -0.33 -4.37 14.10
CA ALA A 165 1.05 -4.84 14.23
C ALA A 165 2.10 -3.75 14.01
N ILE A 166 1.69 -2.58 13.49
CA ILE A 166 2.55 -1.41 13.27
C ILE A 166 2.01 -0.20 14.04
N THR A 167 2.75 0.91 14.02
CA THR A 167 2.33 2.14 14.70
C THR A 167 1.09 2.72 14.03
N ALA A 168 0.24 3.44 14.77
CA ALA A 168 -0.94 4.08 14.20
C ALA A 168 -0.63 5.45 13.57
N TYR A 169 0.53 6.02 13.86
CA TYR A 169 0.87 7.40 13.51
C TYR A 169 1.38 7.47 12.07
N ILE A 170 1.12 8.60 11.40
CA ILE A 170 1.88 8.93 10.18
C ILE A 170 3.27 9.36 10.64
N ASP A 171 4.18 8.41 10.79
CA ASP A 171 5.50 8.60 11.39
C ASP A 171 6.65 8.00 10.58
N ALA A 172 6.36 7.61 9.34
CA ALA A 172 7.28 6.98 8.41
C ALA A 172 7.75 5.59 8.88
N SER A 173 6.98 4.87 9.70
CA SER A 173 7.19 3.45 9.97
C SER A 173 7.28 2.60 8.69
N ALA A 174 6.63 3.00 7.60
CA ALA A 174 6.78 2.36 6.28
C ALA A 174 8.22 2.46 5.73
N VAL A 175 8.99 3.47 6.15
CA VAL A 175 10.40 3.66 5.78
C VAL A 175 11.35 3.04 6.81
N TYR A 176 11.06 3.24 8.10
CA TYR A 176 11.99 2.91 9.20
C TYR A 176 11.68 1.58 9.92
N GLY A 177 10.49 1.02 9.72
CA GLY A 177 9.95 -0.11 10.44
C GLY A 177 9.28 0.28 11.76
N ALA A 178 8.46 -0.64 12.27
CA ALA A 178 7.77 -0.51 13.56
C ALA A 178 8.45 -1.31 14.69
N SER A 179 9.65 -1.85 14.46
CA SER A 179 10.45 -2.55 15.47
C SER A 179 11.92 -2.13 15.42
N GLU A 180 12.56 -2.07 16.60
CA GLU A 180 13.98 -1.72 16.74
C GLU A 180 14.90 -2.68 15.94
N GLU A 181 14.50 -3.95 15.81
CA GLU A 181 15.24 -4.95 15.03
C GLU A 181 15.26 -4.58 13.54
N ARG A 182 14.10 -4.29 12.94
CA ARG A 182 14.01 -3.91 11.53
C ARG A 182 14.68 -2.55 11.29
N ALA A 183 14.41 -1.57 12.15
CA ALA A 183 15.04 -0.25 12.06
C ALA A 183 16.57 -0.34 12.16
N GLY A 184 17.08 -1.14 13.09
CA GLY A 184 18.51 -1.41 13.23
C GLY A 184 19.09 -2.12 12.01
N TRP A 185 18.40 -3.11 11.45
CA TRP A 185 18.87 -3.81 10.25
C TRP A 185 18.92 -2.89 9.03
N LEU A 186 18.00 -1.94 8.88
CA LEU A 186 17.95 -1.01 7.74
C LEU A 186 19.05 0.07 7.79
N ARG A 187 19.71 0.30 8.93
CA ARG A 187 20.71 1.36 9.11
C ARG A 187 22.13 0.92 8.73
N THR A 188 22.93 1.88 8.26
CA THR A 188 24.38 1.69 8.07
C THR A 188 25.18 1.89 9.36
N PHE A 189 24.60 2.60 10.34
CA PHE A 189 25.29 3.15 11.51
C PHE A 189 26.51 4.02 11.15
N ALA A 190 26.48 4.61 9.95
CA ALA A 190 27.46 5.59 9.49
C ALA A 190 26.78 6.76 8.78
N GLY A 191 27.03 7.98 9.27
CA GLY A 191 26.50 9.22 8.70
C GLY A 191 24.98 9.38 8.84
N GLY A 192 24.36 8.64 9.75
CA GLY A 192 22.92 8.61 9.99
C GLY A 192 22.13 7.89 8.89
N ARG A 193 22.76 7.14 7.99
CA ARG A 193 22.15 6.70 6.72
C ARG A 193 21.41 5.36 6.82
N LEU A 194 20.46 5.17 5.91
CA LEU A 194 19.86 3.87 5.58
C LEU A 194 20.72 3.16 4.53
N LYS A 195 20.76 1.82 4.60
CA LYS A 195 21.39 0.96 3.61
C LYS A 195 20.71 1.14 2.25
N VAL A 196 21.49 1.00 1.18
CA VAL A 196 21.02 1.03 -0.21
C VAL A 196 21.75 -0.03 -1.02
N SER A 197 21.13 -0.50 -2.09
CA SER A 197 21.80 -1.31 -3.12
C SER A 197 22.24 -0.44 -4.31
N THR A 198 22.85 -1.08 -5.31
CA THR A 198 23.11 -0.49 -6.63
C THR A 198 21.87 0.22 -7.18
N GLY A 199 22.08 1.41 -7.77
CA GLY A 199 20.99 2.25 -8.28
C GLY A 199 20.30 3.12 -7.22
N ASN A 200 20.85 3.19 -6.00
CA ASN A 200 20.25 3.91 -4.88
C ASN A 200 18.83 3.41 -4.58
N LEU A 201 18.65 2.09 -4.69
CA LEU A 201 17.44 1.34 -4.37
C LEU A 201 17.54 0.79 -2.93
N PRO A 202 16.44 0.29 -2.33
CA PRO A 202 16.51 -0.35 -1.03
C PRO A 202 17.48 -1.55 -1.05
N PRO A 203 18.03 -1.95 0.10
CA PRO A 203 18.89 -3.14 0.16
C PRO A 203 18.06 -4.39 -0.14
N PHE A 204 18.66 -5.37 -0.81
CA PHE A 204 18.09 -6.71 -0.87
C PHE A 204 18.24 -7.45 0.46
N ASN A 205 17.45 -8.50 0.68
CA ASN A 205 17.55 -9.45 1.80
C ASN A 205 18.80 -10.35 1.70
N THR A 206 19.93 -9.78 1.29
CA THR A 206 21.20 -10.47 1.05
C THR A 206 22.29 -9.94 1.96
N THR A 207 23.32 -10.75 2.17
CA THR A 207 24.46 -10.46 3.06
C THR A 207 25.20 -9.15 2.76
N THR A 208 25.12 -8.64 1.53
CA THR A 208 25.70 -7.34 1.15
C THR A 208 24.66 -6.28 0.84
N GLY A 209 23.36 -6.61 0.86
CA GLY A 209 22.28 -5.76 0.37
C GLY A 209 22.19 -5.67 -1.16
N GLU A 210 23.04 -6.38 -1.91
CA GLU A 210 23.01 -6.40 -3.39
C GLU A 210 22.29 -7.63 -3.91
N PHE A 211 21.59 -7.50 -5.04
CA PHE A 211 20.81 -8.59 -5.64
C PHE A 211 21.63 -9.88 -5.86
N GLY A 212 22.87 -9.75 -6.32
CA GLY A 212 23.72 -10.91 -6.65
C GLY A 212 24.34 -11.65 -5.46
N ALA A 213 24.10 -11.21 -4.22
CA ALA A 213 24.71 -11.81 -3.04
C ALA A 213 23.86 -12.95 -2.42
N PRO A 214 24.46 -13.81 -1.58
CA PRO A 214 23.70 -14.83 -0.84
C PRO A 214 22.66 -14.19 0.11
N ILE A 215 21.52 -14.88 0.29
CA ILE A 215 20.47 -14.49 1.25
C ILE A 215 21.06 -14.32 2.65
N ASP A 216 20.73 -13.23 3.31
CA ASP A 216 21.06 -12.99 4.71
C ASP A 216 20.00 -13.64 5.61
N PRO A 217 20.35 -14.65 6.42
CA PRO A 217 19.39 -15.26 7.35
C PRO A 217 18.93 -14.29 8.45
N ALA A 218 19.62 -13.17 8.66
CA ALA A 218 19.23 -12.12 9.60
C ALA A 218 18.40 -11.00 8.94
N ALA A 219 18.12 -11.08 7.63
CA ALA A 219 17.26 -10.10 6.97
C ALA A 219 15.81 -10.19 7.50
N PRO A 220 15.16 -9.05 7.82
CA PRO A 220 13.75 -9.02 8.15
C PRO A 220 12.89 -9.68 7.07
N ALA A 221 11.85 -10.40 7.48
CA ALA A 221 10.93 -11.05 6.56
C ALA A 221 10.15 -10.03 5.72
N MET A 222 9.86 -10.40 4.47
CA MET A 222 8.95 -9.64 3.61
C MET A 222 7.69 -10.48 3.35
N ALA A 223 6.56 -9.82 3.18
CA ALA A 223 5.26 -10.45 2.99
C ALA A 223 5.21 -11.23 1.67
N MET A 224 4.34 -12.26 1.64
CA MET A 224 4.07 -13.10 0.48
C MET A 224 5.34 -13.59 -0.22
N PRO A 225 6.14 -14.47 0.42
CA PRO A 225 7.24 -15.13 -0.26
C PRO A 225 6.64 -16.13 -1.26
N PHE A 226 6.25 -15.65 -2.44
CA PHE A 226 6.04 -16.54 -3.56
C PHE A 226 7.25 -17.47 -3.60
N PRO A 227 7.06 -18.80 -3.58
CA PRO A 227 8.15 -19.74 -3.31
C PRO A 227 9.29 -19.69 -4.33
N PHE A 228 9.13 -18.90 -5.39
CA PHE A 228 10.04 -18.76 -6.52
C PHE A 228 10.82 -17.44 -6.54
N VAL A 229 10.45 -16.45 -5.71
CA VAL A 229 11.20 -15.18 -5.57
C VAL A 229 11.97 -15.24 -4.25
N GLN A 230 13.30 -15.23 -4.34
CA GLN A 230 14.19 -15.35 -3.18
C GLN A 230 14.80 -14.00 -2.76
N HIS A 231 14.99 -13.11 -3.72
CA HIS A 231 15.63 -11.81 -3.54
C HIS A 231 14.57 -10.71 -3.49
N TRP A 232 14.43 -10.12 -2.30
CA TRP A 232 13.44 -9.09 -2.01
C TRP A 232 14.13 -7.80 -1.62
N PHE A 233 13.57 -6.67 -2.03
CA PHE A 233 13.93 -5.40 -1.39
C PHE A 233 13.46 -5.43 0.07
N VAL A 234 14.28 -4.95 0.99
CA VAL A 234 13.92 -4.83 2.40
C VAL A 234 13.70 -3.35 2.72
N VAL A 235 12.50 -3.04 3.20
CA VAL A 235 12.05 -1.69 3.58
C VAL A 235 11.37 -1.74 4.95
N GLY A 236 10.88 -0.59 5.45
CA GLY A 236 10.26 -0.49 6.78
C GLY A 236 9.00 -1.33 6.95
N ASP A 237 8.09 -1.31 5.98
CA ASP A 237 6.90 -2.19 5.98
C ASP A 237 7.16 -3.49 5.22
N GLU A 238 6.64 -4.61 5.73
CA GLU A 238 6.90 -5.94 5.12
C GLU A 238 6.22 -6.14 3.76
N ARG A 239 5.22 -5.33 3.41
CA ARG A 239 4.47 -5.41 2.15
C ARG A 239 5.08 -4.53 1.06
N GLY A 240 6.22 -3.90 1.27
CA GLY A 240 6.79 -2.93 0.31
C GLY A 240 7.18 -3.47 -1.07
N ASN A 241 7.18 -4.79 -1.27
CA ASN A 241 7.38 -5.41 -2.59
C ASN A 241 6.07 -5.74 -3.32
N GLU A 242 4.91 -5.41 -2.73
CA GLU A 242 3.60 -5.82 -3.27
C GLU A 242 3.43 -5.35 -4.72
N ASN A 243 3.74 -4.09 -5.05
CA ASN A 243 3.82 -3.63 -6.44
C ASN A 243 4.92 -2.54 -6.64
N PRO A 244 5.37 -2.27 -7.88
CA PRO A 244 6.40 -1.26 -8.17
C PRO A 244 6.04 0.19 -7.82
N PHE A 245 4.76 0.59 -7.87
CA PHE A 245 4.35 1.95 -7.47
C PHE A 245 4.54 2.15 -5.96
N LEU A 246 4.16 1.16 -5.15
CA LEU A 246 4.40 1.17 -3.71
C LEU A 246 5.90 1.19 -3.39
N LEU A 247 6.68 0.30 -4.02
CA LEU A 247 8.14 0.26 -3.85
C LEU A 247 8.81 1.59 -4.23
N ALA A 248 8.28 2.30 -5.23
CA ALA A 248 8.76 3.63 -5.61
C ALA A 248 8.63 4.63 -4.46
N MET A 249 7.54 4.62 -3.69
CA MET A 249 7.37 5.48 -2.51
C MET A 249 8.37 5.13 -1.40
N HIS A 250 8.51 3.84 -1.07
CA HIS A 250 9.52 3.41 -0.09
C HIS A 250 10.92 3.86 -0.48
N THR A 251 11.28 3.68 -1.75
CA THR A 251 12.60 4.07 -2.27
C THR A 251 12.76 5.59 -2.23
N LEU A 252 11.74 6.35 -2.63
CA LEU A 252 11.77 7.81 -2.65
C LEU A 252 12.08 8.39 -1.26
N PHE A 253 11.38 7.95 -0.22
CA PHE A 253 11.61 8.48 1.13
C PHE A 253 12.88 7.96 1.79
N LEU A 254 13.35 6.76 1.42
CA LEU A 254 14.69 6.29 1.78
C LEU A 254 15.77 7.20 1.16
N ARG A 255 15.61 7.61 -0.10
CA ARG A 255 16.52 8.55 -0.76
C ARG A 255 16.48 9.92 -0.07
N GLU A 256 15.29 10.42 0.25
CA GLU A 256 15.12 11.70 0.94
C GLU A 256 15.79 11.69 2.31
N HIS A 257 15.63 10.61 3.08
CA HIS A 257 16.35 10.42 4.35
C HIS A 257 17.87 10.54 4.16
N ASN A 258 18.42 9.79 3.20
CA ASN A 258 19.86 9.78 2.94
C ASN A 258 20.40 11.11 2.40
N ARG A 259 19.56 11.89 1.70
CA ARG A 259 19.85 13.27 1.26
C ARG A 259 19.89 14.22 2.46
N LEU A 260 18.87 14.19 3.32
CA LEU A 260 18.79 15.00 4.53
C LEU A 260 19.95 14.71 5.49
N CYS A 261 20.32 13.45 5.70
CA CYS A 261 21.50 13.09 6.50
C CYS A 261 22.80 13.74 5.98
N ALA A 262 22.96 13.84 4.65
CA ALA A 262 24.14 14.46 4.06
C ALA A 262 24.14 15.98 4.26
N GLU A 263 22.99 16.64 4.13
CA GLU A 263 22.85 18.09 4.39
C GLU A 263 23.07 18.42 5.87
N LEU A 264 22.42 17.68 6.77
CA LEU A 264 22.59 17.83 8.21
C LEU A 264 24.05 17.59 8.65
N ALA A 265 24.75 16.64 8.04
CA ALA A 265 26.17 16.40 8.34
C ALA A 265 27.07 17.57 7.88
N ALA A 266 26.70 18.24 6.78
CA ALA A 266 27.42 19.41 6.29
C ALA A 266 27.16 20.65 7.16
N GLU A 267 25.91 20.85 7.59
CA GLU A 267 25.49 21.96 8.45
C GLU A 267 25.92 21.77 9.91
N HIS A 268 25.99 20.52 10.37
CA HIS A 268 26.34 20.15 11.73
C HIS A 268 27.47 19.10 11.78
N PRO A 269 28.73 19.46 11.45
CA PRO A 269 29.84 18.50 11.36
C PRO A 269 30.20 17.76 12.67
N ALA A 270 29.69 18.22 13.80
CA ALA A 270 29.91 17.61 15.12
C ALA A 270 28.80 16.62 15.54
N TRP A 271 27.72 16.50 14.77
CA TRP A 271 26.64 15.57 15.09
C TRP A 271 27.09 14.12 14.88
N THR A 272 26.60 13.25 15.77
CA THR A 272 26.85 11.81 15.69
C THR A 272 25.95 11.15 14.65
N ASP A 273 26.26 9.89 14.30
CA ASP A 273 25.38 9.05 13.46
C ASP A 273 23.92 9.06 13.94
N GLU A 274 23.72 8.89 15.24
CA GLU A 274 22.39 8.82 15.84
C GLU A 274 21.65 10.16 15.76
N GLN A 275 22.34 11.29 15.98
CA GLN A 275 21.73 12.61 15.87
C GLN A 275 21.29 12.91 14.43
N LEU A 276 22.13 12.55 13.44
CA LEU A 276 21.80 12.69 12.02
C LEU A 276 20.60 11.82 11.64
N TYR A 277 20.63 10.53 12.02
CA TYR A 277 19.55 9.58 11.73
C TYR A 277 18.21 10.06 12.30
N GLN A 278 18.17 10.45 13.58
CA GLN A 278 16.93 10.82 14.24
C GLN A 278 16.37 12.16 13.73
N GLN A 279 17.22 13.14 13.42
CA GLN A 279 16.75 14.40 12.85
C GLN A 279 16.23 14.19 11.41
N ALA A 280 16.92 13.42 10.57
CA ALA A 280 16.43 13.10 9.23
C ALA A 280 15.13 12.28 9.28
N ARG A 281 15.03 11.30 10.19
CA ARG A 281 13.80 10.55 10.45
C ARG A 281 12.63 11.45 10.83
N LYS A 282 12.86 12.41 11.74
CA LYS A 282 11.85 13.40 12.14
C LYS A 282 11.37 14.23 10.95
N LEU A 283 12.29 14.75 10.13
CA LEU A 283 11.94 15.56 8.97
C LEU A 283 11.18 14.75 7.91
N VAL A 284 11.57 13.50 7.65
CA VAL A 284 10.83 12.61 6.71
C VAL A 284 9.41 12.33 7.19
N GLY A 285 9.23 11.97 8.47
CA GLY A 285 7.89 11.79 9.04
C GLY A 285 7.04 13.06 8.94
N ALA A 286 7.63 14.22 9.22
CA ALA A 286 6.96 15.51 9.09
C ALA A 286 6.57 15.86 7.65
N LEU A 287 7.42 15.54 6.66
CA LEU A 287 7.12 15.71 5.24
C LEU A 287 5.97 14.79 4.81
N MET A 288 5.97 13.52 5.24
CA MET A 288 4.86 12.59 4.96
C MET A 288 3.55 13.10 5.57
N GLN A 289 3.57 13.62 6.79
CA GLN A 289 2.41 14.26 7.41
C GLN A 289 1.93 15.47 6.58
N ALA A 290 2.82 16.38 6.22
CA ALA A 290 2.45 17.55 5.43
C ALA A 290 1.83 17.17 4.08
N ILE A 291 2.43 16.24 3.33
CA ILE A 291 1.87 15.76 2.06
C ILE A 291 0.49 15.12 2.27
N ALA A 292 0.32 14.31 3.32
CA ALA A 292 -0.97 13.69 3.61
C ALA A 292 -2.07 14.72 3.91
N TYR A 293 -1.81 15.71 4.78
CA TYR A 293 -2.82 16.67 5.24
C TYR A 293 -3.02 17.89 4.34
N GLU A 294 -1.97 18.36 3.66
CA GLU A 294 -1.98 19.61 2.89
C GLU A 294 -2.21 19.35 1.39
N GLU A 295 -1.91 18.15 0.89
CA GLU A 295 -1.97 17.85 -0.55
C GLU A 295 -2.93 16.70 -0.88
N TRP A 296 -2.68 15.51 -0.32
CA TRP A 296 -3.40 14.29 -0.71
C TRP A 296 -4.84 14.25 -0.21
N LEU A 297 -5.09 14.40 1.11
CA LEU A 297 -6.46 14.42 1.65
C LEU A 297 -7.34 15.50 0.96
N PRO A 298 -6.85 16.75 0.77
CA PRO A 298 -7.61 17.73 0.02
C PRO A 298 -7.93 17.32 -1.42
N THR A 299 -7.03 16.61 -2.09
CA THR A 299 -7.26 16.14 -3.46
C THR A 299 -8.40 15.12 -3.53
N LEU A 300 -8.57 14.28 -2.50
CA LEU A 300 -9.70 13.35 -2.36
C LEU A 300 -11.05 14.02 -2.00
N GLY A 301 -11.03 15.34 -1.74
CA GLY A 301 -12.20 16.08 -1.24
C GLY A 301 -12.34 16.08 0.28
N VAL A 302 -11.45 15.41 1.02
CA VAL A 302 -11.45 15.41 2.49
C VAL A 302 -10.98 16.78 2.99
N ARG A 303 -11.80 17.47 3.81
CA ARG A 303 -11.50 18.82 4.31
C ARG A 303 -11.57 18.83 5.83
N LEU A 304 -10.41 18.74 6.47
CA LEU A 304 -10.34 18.79 7.93
C LEU A 304 -10.37 20.25 8.43
N PRO A 305 -10.93 20.50 9.64
CA PRO A 305 -10.81 21.80 10.29
C PRO A 305 -9.34 22.21 10.50
N PRO A 306 -9.05 23.52 10.64
CA PRO A 306 -7.72 23.99 10.99
C PRO A 306 -7.17 23.30 12.23
N TYR A 307 -5.85 23.10 12.26
CA TYR A 307 -5.20 22.49 13.41
C TYR A 307 -5.23 23.42 14.63
N ASN A 308 -5.67 22.89 15.77
CA ASN A 308 -5.83 23.63 17.02
C ASN A 308 -4.88 23.15 18.13
N GLY A 309 -3.83 22.40 17.76
CA GLY A 309 -2.86 21.83 18.70
C GLY A 309 -3.15 20.39 19.12
N TYR A 310 -2.16 19.77 19.76
CA TYR A 310 -2.24 18.42 20.27
C TYR A 310 -3.24 18.32 21.44
N ASN A 311 -4.06 17.26 21.41
CA ASN A 311 -4.99 16.93 22.48
C ASN A 311 -4.61 15.58 23.12
N PRO A 312 -4.12 15.58 24.38
CA PRO A 312 -3.72 14.33 25.05
C PRO A 312 -4.88 13.39 25.38
N TYR A 313 -6.13 13.81 25.18
CA TYR A 313 -7.32 12.97 25.38
C TYR A 313 -7.88 12.39 24.08
N THR A 314 -7.27 12.69 22.92
CA THR A 314 -7.63 12.08 21.64
C THR A 314 -6.84 10.78 21.47
N ASN A 315 -7.55 9.65 21.28
CA ASN A 315 -6.91 8.37 20.98
C ASN A 315 -6.64 8.27 19.46
N PRO A 316 -5.37 8.21 19.02
CA PRO A 316 -5.00 8.06 17.61
C PRO A 316 -5.12 6.61 17.10
N GLY A 317 -5.51 5.65 17.93
CA GLY A 317 -5.64 4.25 17.53
C GLY A 317 -6.55 4.08 16.30
N ILE A 318 -6.15 3.17 15.41
CA ILE A 318 -6.88 2.91 14.16
C ILE A 318 -8.25 2.32 14.47
N MET A 319 -9.30 2.87 13.87
CA MET A 319 -10.65 2.32 13.94
C MET A 319 -10.75 1.03 13.13
N ASN A 320 -11.40 0.02 13.69
CA ASN A 320 -11.58 -1.27 13.05
C ASN A 320 -12.31 -1.13 11.70
N VAL A 321 -13.38 -0.33 11.66
CA VAL A 321 -14.13 -0.04 10.44
C VAL A 321 -13.32 0.77 9.41
N PHE A 322 -12.37 1.59 9.86
CA PHE A 322 -11.45 2.30 8.97
C PHE A 322 -10.53 1.31 8.24
N ALA A 323 -9.80 0.47 8.98
CA ALA A 323 -8.84 -0.48 8.38
C ALA A 323 -9.52 -1.65 7.62
N ALA A 324 -10.69 -2.09 8.07
CA ALA A 324 -11.38 -3.24 7.50
C ALA A 324 -12.35 -2.89 6.36
N ALA A 325 -12.75 -1.62 6.22
CA ALA A 325 -13.66 -1.17 5.17
C ALA A 325 -13.24 0.18 4.56
N ALA A 326 -13.39 1.31 5.27
CA ALA A 326 -13.33 2.64 4.64
C ALA A 326 -12.00 2.93 3.94
N TYR A 327 -10.87 2.49 4.51
CA TYR A 327 -9.54 2.76 3.97
C TYR A 327 -9.08 1.76 2.89
N ARG A 328 -9.94 0.77 2.60
CA ARG A 328 -9.80 -0.12 1.42
C ARG A 328 -10.37 0.51 0.15
N TYR A 329 -10.60 1.82 0.16
CA TYR A 329 -11.15 2.56 -0.97
C TYR A 329 -10.31 2.39 -2.24
N GLY A 330 -8.98 2.38 -2.09
CA GLY A 330 -8.05 2.29 -3.21
C GLY A 330 -8.20 1.00 -4.03
N HIS A 331 -8.81 -0.06 -3.47
CA HIS A 331 -8.99 -1.32 -4.20
C HIS A 331 -9.93 -1.22 -5.40
N SER A 332 -10.84 -0.24 -5.47
CA SER A 332 -11.64 0.02 -6.69
C SER A 332 -10.97 1.01 -7.63
N THR A 333 -10.09 1.88 -7.11
CA THR A 333 -9.47 2.95 -7.91
C THR A 333 -8.19 2.52 -8.63
N ILE A 334 -7.68 1.31 -8.35
CA ILE A 334 -6.44 0.82 -8.98
C ILE A 334 -6.62 0.53 -10.48
N ASN A 335 -5.64 0.96 -11.27
CA ASN A 335 -5.53 0.64 -12.69
C ASN A 335 -4.95 -0.77 -12.93
N ASN A 336 -5.35 -1.40 -14.04
CA ASN A 336 -4.85 -2.74 -14.41
C ASN A 336 -3.45 -2.72 -15.05
N VAL A 337 -2.95 -1.55 -15.44
CA VAL A 337 -1.67 -1.36 -16.13
C VAL A 337 -0.84 -0.33 -15.37
N LEU A 338 0.42 -0.67 -15.10
CA LEU A 338 1.41 0.25 -14.54
C LEU A 338 2.23 0.86 -15.67
N LEU A 339 2.08 2.16 -15.88
CA LEU A 339 2.76 2.86 -16.97
C LEU A 339 4.25 3.02 -16.68
N ARG A 340 5.09 2.81 -17.70
CA ARG A 340 6.55 2.95 -17.62
C ARG A 340 7.01 3.95 -18.68
N MET A 341 7.50 5.11 -18.26
CA MET A 341 7.88 6.21 -19.17
C MET A 341 9.30 6.70 -18.94
N ASP A 342 9.96 7.18 -19.99
CA ASP A 342 11.23 7.89 -19.86
C ASP A 342 11.01 9.38 -19.51
N ASP A 343 12.11 10.12 -19.26
CA ASP A 343 12.04 11.53 -18.86
C ASP A 343 11.55 12.48 -19.98
N ASN A 344 11.38 11.99 -21.21
CA ASN A 344 10.75 12.74 -22.30
C ASN A 344 9.24 12.47 -22.38
N GLY A 345 8.70 11.63 -21.50
CA GLY A 345 7.31 11.16 -21.53
C GLY A 345 7.06 10.08 -22.59
N ALA A 346 8.11 9.49 -23.18
CA ALA A 346 7.96 8.38 -24.13
C ALA A 346 7.84 7.04 -23.39
N PRO A 347 7.08 6.06 -23.92
CA PRO A 347 7.01 4.72 -23.33
C PRO A 347 8.40 4.06 -23.27
N MET A 348 8.69 3.36 -22.18
CA MET A 348 9.93 2.59 -22.05
C MET A 348 10.00 1.48 -23.13
N PRO A 349 11.17 1.15 -23.69
CA PRO A 349 11.33 0.07 -24.67
C PRO A 349 10.90 -1.33 -24.18
N GLN A 350 10.79 -1.50 -22.86
CA GLN A 350 10.31 -2.69 -22.15
C GLN A 350 8.77 -2.80 -22.20
N GLY A 351 8.07 -1.76 -22.65
CA GLY A 351 6.61 -1.64 -22.64
C GLY A 351 6.08 -1.26 -21.26
N ASP A 352 4.77 -1.38 -21.03
CA ASP A 352 4.14 -1.30 -19.71
C ASP A 352 3.98 -2.69 -19.09
N ILE A 353 3.57 -2.78 -17.83
CA ILE A 353 3.35 -4.05 -17.15
C ILE A 353 1.93 -4.11 -16.59
N LEU A 354 1.29 -5.28 -16.70
CA LEU A 354 0.00 -5.51 -16.05
C LEU A 354 0.22 -5.65 -14.55
N LEU A 355 -0.70 -5.13 -13.76
CA LEU A 355 -0.62 -5.19 -12.31
C LEU A 355 -0.45 -6.64 -11.81
N LYS A 356 -1.23 -7.58 -12.36
CA LYS A 356 -1.13 -9.02 -12.03
C LYS A 356 0.26 -9.64 -12.24
N ASP A 357 1.06 -9.07 -13.15
CA ASP A 357 2.42 -9.54 -13.48
C ASP A 357 3.50 -8.76 -12.70
N ALA A 358 3.12 -7.65 -12.08
CA ALA A 358 3.97 -6.80 -11.27
C ALA A 358 3.96 -7.17 -9.79
N PHE A 359 2.93 -7.92 -9.33
CA PHE A 359 2.83 -8.29 -7.93
C PHE A 359 4.04 -9.07 -7.43
N PHE A 360 4.64 -8.60 -6.33
CA PHE A 360 5.77 -9.26 -5.67
C PHE A 360 6.90 -9.65 -6.64
N ASN A 361 7.17 -8.76 -7.60
CA ASN A 361 8.19 -8.93 -8.62
C ASN A 361 9.24 -7.79 -8.54
N PRO A 362 10.25 -7.90 -7.66
CA PRO A 362 11.29 -6.88 -7.50
C PRO A 362 12.05 -6.55 -8.79
N GLU A 363 12.22 -7.55 -9.68
CA GLU A 363 12.91 -7.39 -10.96
C GLU A 363 12.18 -6.43 -11.91
N ALA A 364 10.86 -6.28 -11.81
CA ALA A 364 10.10 -5.33 -12.62
C ALA A 364 10.60 -3.88 -12.45
N THR A 365 11.17 -3.56 -11.28
CA THR A 365 11.83 -2.27 -11.02
C THR A 365 13.20 -2.18 -11.66
N LEU A 366 13.98 -3.27 -11.58
CA LEU A 366 15.32 -3.32 -12.17
C LEU A 366 15.30 -3.27 -13.70
N GLU A 367 14.30 -3.88 -14.33
CA GLU A 367 14.14 -3.96 -15.80
C GLU A 367 14.11 -2.61 -16.50
N VAL A 368 13.58 -1.60 -15.83
CA VAL A 368 13.44 -0.24 -16.35
C VAL A 368 14.44 0.74 -15.72
N GLY A 369 15.42 0.21 -14.98
CA GLY A 369 16.55 0.97 -14.46
C GLY A 369 16.29 1.69 -13.13
N GLY A 370 15.15 1.46 -12.48
CA GLY A 370 14.82 2.11 -11.21
C GLY A 370 13.34 2.44 -11.08
N ILE A 371 13.06 3.40 -10.21
CA ILE A 371 11.69 3.82 -9.83
C ILE A 371 11.16 4.95 -10.70
N GLU A 372 12.08 5.69 -11.36
CA GLU A 372 11.79 6.91 -12.09
C GLU A 372 10.73 6.70 -13.19
N PRO A 373 10.78 5.61 -13.98
CA PRO A 373 9.76 5.39 -15.00
C PRO A 373 8.34 5.21 -14.46
N TYR A 374 8.22 4.65 -13.26
CA TYR A 374 6.93 4.48 -12.58
C TYR A 374 6.45 5.79 -11.95
N LEU A 375 7.34 6.59 -11.37
CA LEU A 375 7.02 7.93 -10.85
C LEU A 375 6.44 8.84 -11.95
N ILE A 376 7.01 8.78 -13.16
CA ILE A 376 6.48 9.52 -14.31
C ILE A 376 5.13 8.92 -14.73
N GLY A 377 5.07 7.59 -14.89
CA GLY A 377 3.85 6.88 -15.31
C GLY A 377 2.63 7.18 -14.44
N MET A 378 2.78 7.12 -13.11
CA MET A 378 1.72 7.43 -12.14
C MET A 378 1.11 8.82 -12.34
N SER A 379 1.93 9.79 -12.75
CA SER A 379 1.52 11.19 -12.91
C SER A 379 0.58 11.42 -14.10
N THR A 380 0.54 10.48 -15.04
CA THR A 380 -0.19 10.60 -16.32
C THR A 380 -1.44 9.72 -16.38
N LEU A 381 -1.53 8.73 -15.51
CA LEU A 381 -2.59 7.74 -15.50
C LEU A 381 -3.72 8.23 -14.58
N VAL A 382 -4.91 8.42 -15.12
CA VAL A 382 -6.11 8.66 -14.31
C VAL A 382 -6.46 7.37 -13.56
N GLU A 383 -6.71 7.44 -12.26
CA GLU A 383 -7.16 6.28 -11.49
C GLU A 383 -8.56 5.82 -11.92
N GLN A 384 -8.94 4.60 -11.57
CA GLN A 384 -10.31 4.14 -11.76
C GLN A 384 -11.25 4.79 -10.74
N ASP A 385 -12.54 4.77 -11.04
CA ASP A 385 -13.56 5.38 -10.20
C ASP A 385 -13.70 4.68 -8.83
N PHE A 386 -14.17 5.43 -7.83
CA PHE A 386 -14.54 4.88 -6.52
C PHE A 386 -15.96 4.32 -6.59
N ASP A 387 -16.10 3.07 -7.02
CA ASP A 387 -17.40 2.43 -7.16
C ASP A 387 -17.34 0.91 -6.93
N CYS A 388 -18.48 0.24 -7.09
CA CYS A 388 -18.55 -1.21 -7.06
C CYS A 388 -18.00 -1.86 -8.34
N GLN A 389 -16.95 -1.36 -8.97
CA GLN A 389 -16.26 -2.02 -10.09
C GLN A 389 -14.78 -2.24 -9.75
N VAL A 390 -14.29 -3.46 -9.96
CA VAL A 390 -12.88 -3.80 -9.69
C VAL A 390 -12.30 -4.60 -10.84
N ILE A 391 -11.11 -4.19 -11.29
CA ILE A 391 -10.35 -4.84 -12.35
C ILE A 391 -10.11 -6.33 -12.07
N ASP A 392 -10.09 -7.14 -13.13
CA ASP A 392 -9.85 -8.58 -13.01
C ASP A 392 -8.48 -8.92 -12.38
N GLY A 393 -7.47 -8.05 -12.55
CA GLY A 393 -6.17 -8.19 -11.91
C GLY A 393 -6.23 -8.33 -10.38
N LEU A 394 -7.27 -7.76 -9.75
CA LEU A 394 -7.53 -7.86 -8.31
C LEU A 394 -8.70 -8.80 -7.99
N ARG A 395 -9.72 -8.85 -8.84
CA ARG A 395 -10.95 -9.62 -8.59
C ARG A 395 -10.84 -11.11 -8.93
N ASN A 396 -10.00 -11.48 -9.89
CA ASN A 396 -9.89 -12.87 -10.37
C ASN A 396 -8.45 -13.40 -10.41
N PHE A 397 -7.47 -12.50 -10.48
CA PHE A 397 -6.06 -12.87 -10.68
C PHE A 397 -5.14 -12.35 -9.58
N LEU A 398 -5.69 -12.03 -8.39
CA LEU A 398 -4.88 -11.53 -7.28
C LEU A 398 -3.80 -12.58 -6.97
N PHE A 399 -2.54 -12.21 -7.17
CA PHE A 399 -1.37 -13.06 -6.93
C PHE A 399 -1.28 -14.33 -7.81
N GLY A 400 -1.99 -14.38 -8.93
CA GLY A 400 -1.83 -15.45 -9.93
C GLY A 400 -3.17 -15.93 -10.51
N PRO A 401 -3.16 -16.94 -11.39
CA PRO A 401 -4.39 -17.46 -11.97
C PRO A 401 -5.19 -18.34 -10.98
N PRO A 402 -6.54 -18.37 -11.10
CA PRO A 402 -7.40 -19.25 -10.32
C PRO A 402 -6.92 -20.71 -10.35
N GLY A 403 -6.97 -21.38 -9.19
CA GLY A 403 -6.51 -22.77 -9.05
C GLY A 403 -4.98 -22.96 -9.05
N ALA A 404 -4.20 -21.89 -9.24
CA ALA A 404 -2.73 -21.90 -9.13
C ALA A 404 -2.17 -20.77 -8.23
N GLY A 405 -2.97 -20.32 -7.26
CA GLY A 405 -2.62 -19.27 -6.30
C GLY A 405 -3.41 -17.96 -6.44
N GLY A 406 -4.23 -17.82 -7.50
CA GLY A 406 -5.11 -16.67 -7.68
C GLY A 406 -6.22 -16.56 -6.64
N LEU A 407 -6.49 -15.34 -6.18
CA LEU A 407 -7.52 -14.99 -5.20
C LEU A 407 -8.47 -13.93 -5.77
N ASP A 408 -9.53 -13.61 -5.02
CA ASP A 408 -10.46 -12.52 -5.29
C ASP A 408 -10.39 -11.48 -4.15
N LEU A 409 -9.79 -10.32 -4.42
CA LEU A 409 -9.63 -9.26 -3.42
C LEU A 409 -10.97 -8.71 -2.90
N VAL A 410 -11.99 -8.66 -3.76
CA VAL A 410 -13.34 -8.18 -3.40
C VAL A 410 -13.96 -9.14 -2.39
N ALA A 411 -13.93 -10.45 -2.69
CA ALA A 411 -14.43 -11.47 -1.78
C ALA A 411 -13.66 -11.46 -0.45
N LEU A 412 -12.33 -11.30 -0.50
CA LEU A 412 -11.49 -11.18 0.69
C LEU A 412 -11.83 -9.93 1.53
N ASN A 413 -12.09 -8.77 0.92
CA ASN A 413 -12.45 -7.55 1.64
C ASN A 413 -13.77 -7.71 2.40
N ILE A 414 -14.80 -8.24 1.72
CA ILE A 414 -16.11 -8.53 2.34
C ILE A 414 -15.94 -9.50 3.49
N ASN A 415 -15.27 -10.63 3.26
CA ASN A 415 -15.09 -11.67 4.27
C ASN A 415 -14.21 -11.19 5.44
N ARG A 416 -13.26 -10.26 5.19
CA ARG A 416 -12.45 -9.62 6.25
C ARG A 416 -13.28 -8.68 7.11
N GLY A 417 -14.21 -7.93 6.54
CA GLY A 417 -15.15 -7.12 7.32
C GLY A 417 -15.97 -8.00 8.29
N ARG A 418 -16.44 -9.16 7.79
CA ARG A 418 -17.18 -10.16 8.57
C ARG A 418 -16.33 -10.81 9.66
N ASP A 419 -15.13 -11.25 9.33
CA ASP A 419 -14.12 -11.78 10.28
C ASP A 419 -13.85 -10.81 11.43
N ARG A 420 -13.78 -9.51 11.11
CA ARG A 420 -13.46 -8.44 12.05
C ARG A 420 -14.68 -7.90 12.81
N GLY A 421 -15.82 -8.59 12.70
CA GLY A 421 -17.02 -8.27 13.46
C GLY A 421 -17.62 -6.91 13.10
N LEU A 422 -17.49 -6.46 11.85
CA LEU A 422 -18.17 -5.25 11.41
C LEU A 422 -19.69 -5.52 11.30
N PRO A 423 -20.55 -4.59 11.78
CA PRO A 423 -22.00 -4.72 11.63
C PRO A 423 -22.40 -4.42 10.18
N ASP A 424 -23.70 -4.30 9.89
CA ASP A 424 -24.17 -3.91 8.55
C ASP A 424 -23.90 -2.42 8.28
N PHE A 425 -23.97 -2.03 7.01
CA PHE A 425 -23.69 -0.67 6.57
C PHE A 425 -24.59 0.39 7.23
N ASN A 426 -25.89 0.13 7.42
CA ASN A 426 -26.81 1.09 8.04
C ASN A 426 -26.52 1.24 9.55
N THR A 427 -26.13 0.17 10.23
CA THR A 427 -25.61 0.25 11.60
C THR A 427 -24.34 1.09 11.68
N VAL A 428 -23.38 0.90 10.76
CA VAL A 428 -22.19 1.75 10.67
C VAL A 428 -22.57 3.22 10.46
N ARG A 429 -23.52 3.52 9.56
CA ARG A 429 -24.01 4.89 9.36
C ARG A 429 -24.54 5.48 10.66
N ALA A 430 -25.39 4.76 11.38
CA ALA A 430 -25.97 5.19 12.65
C ALA A 430 -24.90 5.44 13.73
N ASP A 431 -23.90 4.57 13.86
CA ASP A 431 -22.79 4.72 14.81
C ASP A 431 -21.97 6.00 14.56
N PHE A 432 -21.89 6.44 13.30
CA PHE A 432 -21.23 7.69 12.90
C PHE A 432 -22.18 8.90 12.83
N GLY A 433 -23.41 8.74 13.33
CA GLY A 433 -24.41 9.81 13.44
C GLY A 433 -25.06 10.19 12.10
N LEU A 434 -25.04 9.30 11.12
CA LEU A 434 -25.69 9.45 9.82
C LEU A 434 -27.04 8.72 9.83
N ALA A 435 -27.99 9.20 9.02
CA ALA A 435 -29.28 8.54 8.88
C ALA A 435 -29.11 7.22 8.10
N PRO A 436 -29.75 6.11 8.52
CA PRO A 436 -29.78 4.90 7.70
C PRO A 436 -30.52 5.18 6.40
N TRP A 437 -30.19 4.43 5.34
CA TRP A 437 -30.94 4.45 4.08
C TRP A 437 -32.16 3.55 4.18
N ASP A 438 -33.32 4.04 3.74
CA ASP A 438 -34.59 3.28 3.81
C ASP A 438 -34.78 2.36 2.58
N SER A 439 -34.12 2.66 1.46
CA SER A 439 -34.13 1.84 0.25
C SER A 439 -32.83 1.91 -0.54
N PHE A 440 -32.67 1.03 -1.54
CA PHE A 440 -31.50 1.01 -2.42
C PHE A 440 -31.45 2.24 -3.34
N GLU A 441 -32.60 2.78 -3.76
CA GLU A 441 -32.69 3.96 -4.62
C GLU A 441 -32.28 5.26 -3.90
N GLU A 442 -32.38 5.29 -2.57
CA GLU A 442 -31.87 6.41 -1.77
C GLU A 442 -30.35 6.33 -1.58
N LEU A 443 -29.79 5.12 -1.53
CA LEU A 443 -28.35 4.86 -1.40
C LEU A 443 -27.58 5.21 -2.67
N VAL A 444 -28.10 4.82 -3.84
CA VAL A 444 -27.41 4.96 -5.13
C VAL A 444 -28.37 5.41 -6.23
N SER A 445 -28.00 6.49 -6.91
CA SER A 445 -28.80 7.10 -7.98
C SER A 445 -28.79 6.32 -9.30
N ASP A 446 -27.80 5.46 -9.53
CA ASP A 446 -27.76 4.57 -10.69
C ASP A 446 -28.81 3.45 -10.54
N PRO A 447 -29.87 3.43 -11.37
CA PRO A 447 -30.93 2.43 -11.26
C PRO A 447 -30.46 1.00 -11.54
N LEU A 448 -29.40 0.80 -12.33
CA LEU A 448 -28.86 -0.55 -12.59
C LEU A 448 -28.10 -1.08 -11.38
N MET A 449 -27.29 -0.24 -10.74
CA MET A 449 -26.61 -0.59 -9.50
C MET A 449 -27.61 -0.81 -8.37
N SER A 450 -28.61 0.06 -8.20
CA SER A 450 -29.70 -0.10 -7.23
C SER A 450 -30.40 -1.45 -7.37
N ALA A 451 -30.84 -1.80 -8.59
CA ALA A 451 -31.51 -3.08 -8.86
C ALA A 451 -30.58 -4.29 -8.63
N SER A 452 -29.28 -4.15 -8.90
CA SER A 452 -28.29 -5.21 -8.65
C SER A 452 -28.07 -5.43 -7.15
N LEU A 453 -27.99 -4.35 -6.37
CA LEU A 453 -27.93 -4.42 -4.90
C LEU A 453 -29.20 -5.05 -4.31
N GLU A 454 -30.38 -4.66 -4.78
CA GLU A 454 -31.65 -5.25 -4.36
C GLU A 454 -31.70 -6.74 -4.68
N MET A 455 -31.27 -7.15 -5.88
CA MET A 455 -31.21 -8.56 -6.26
C MET A 455 -30.25 -9.37 -5.37
N VAL A 456 -29.10 -8.79 -5.01
CA VAL A 456 -28.06 -9.48 -4.22
C VAL A 456 -28.43 -9.54 -2.75
N TYR A 457 -28.79 -8.41 -2.14
CA TYR A 457 -28.99 -8.31 -0.69
C TYR A 457 -30.44 -8.43 -0.23
N GLN A 458 -31.42 -8.12 -1.10
CA GLN A 458 -32.87 -8.13 -0.85
C GLN A 458 -33.38 -7.13 0.21
N ASP A 459 -32.53 -6.77 1.17
CA ASP A 459 -32.78 -5.83 2.26
C ASP A 459 -31.58 -4.89 2.39
N VAL A 460 -31.82 -3.58 2.39
CA VAL A 460 -30.78 -2.54 2.51
C VAL A 460 -29.98 -2.69 3.82
N ASN A 461 -30.58 -3.27 4.87
CA ASN A 461 -29.94 -3.51 6.16
C ASN A 461 -29.01 -4.74 6.20
N ARG A 462 -28.79 -5.41 5.06
CA ARG A 462 -27.85 -6.53 4.94
C ARG A 462 -26.55 -6.19 4.23
N ILE A 463 -26.39 -4.95 3.78
CA ILE A 463 -25.22 -4.54 3.00
C ILE A 463 -23.96 -4.60 3.88
N ASP A 464 -22.90 -5.26 3.40
CA ASP A 464 -21.59 -5.23 4.04
C ASP A 464 -20.99 -3.80 3.95
N PRO A 465 -20.37 -3.27 5.03
CA PRO A 465 -19.97 -1.86 5.07
C PRO A 465 -19.08 -1.39 3.91
N TRP A 466 -18.11 -2.20 3.48
CA TRP A 466 -17.23 -1.85 2.35
C TRP A 466 -18.01 -1.76 1.02
N VAL A 467 -19.00 -2.63 0.82
CA VAL A 467 -19.86 -2.59 -0.37
C VAL A 467 -20.77 -1.37 -0.33
N GLY A 468 -21.37 -1.08 0.82
CA GLY A 468 -22.21 0.11 0.99
C GLY A 468 -21.46 1.41 0.75
N MET A 469 -20.21 1.51 1.25
CA MET A 469 -19.36 2.69 1.03
C MET A 469 -18.99 2.91 -0.44
N LEU A 470 -18.79 1.84 -1.21
CA LEU A 470 -18.50 1.92 -2.65
C LEU A 470 -19.75 2.17 -3.50
N ALA A 471 -20.92 1.73 -3.03
CA ALA A 471 -22.19 1.94 -3.72
C ALA A 471 -22.77 3.34 -3.46
N GLU A 472 -22.49 3.93 -2.30
CA GLU A 472 -23.04 5.22 -1.89
C GLU A 472 -22.63 6.35 -2.84
N ASP A 473 -23.62 7.10 -3.32
CA ASP A 473 -23.39 8.25 -4.22
C ASP A 473 -22.34 9.21 -3.65
N HIS A 474 -21.46 9.69 -4.52
CA HIS A 474 -20.37 10.58 -4.13
C HIS A 474 -20.90 11.92 -3.63
N MET A 475 -20.25 12.46 -2.60
CA MET A 475 -20.46 13.85 -2.21
C MET A 475 -19.93 14.79 -3.31
N ALA A 476 -20.56 15.95 -3.45
CA ALA A 476 -20.11 16.97 -4.39
C ALA A 476 -18.64 17.35 -4.15
N ASP A 477 -17.86 17.37 -5.23
CA ASP A 477 -16.42 17.65 -5.20
C ASP A 477 -15.62 16.76 -4.23
N ALA A 478 -16.08 15.53 -3.93
CA ALA A 478 -15.31 14.49 -3.24
C ALA A 478 -15.21 13.17 -4.03
N LEU A 479 -14.25 12.32 -3.64
CA LEU A 479 -14.15 10.93 -4.11
C LEU A 479 -15.17 10.02 -3.41
N PHE A 480 -15.58 10.38 -2.20
CA PHE A 480 -16.32 9.50 -1.30
C PHE A 480 -17.80 9.88 -1.18
N GLY A 481 -18.63 8.87 -0.93
CA GLY A 481 -19.94 9.05 -0.32
C GLY A 481 -19.87 9.47 1.15
N GLU A 482 -21.01 9.82 1.74
CA GLU A 482 -21.11 10.42 3.08
C GLU A 482 -20.49 9.56 4.18
N THR A 483 -20.71 8.23 4.14
CA THR A 483 -20.23 7.31 5.19
C THR A 483 -18.72 7.19 5.19
N ALA A 484 -18.13 6.92 4.01
CA ALA A 484 -16.68 6.80 3.87
C ALA A 484 -15.99 8.13 4.22
N MET A 485 -16.53 9.26 3.74
CA MET A 485 -16.03 10.59 4.08
C MET A 485 -15.97 10.79 5.61
N ARG A 486 -17.08 10.52 6.31
CA ARG A 486 -17.17 10.72 7.76
C ARG A 486 -16.14 9.89 8.54
N ILE A 487 -15.96 8.62 8.17
CA ILE A 487 -15.01 7.71 8.83
C ILE A 487 -13.57 8.17 8.58
N ILE A 488 -13.24 8.53 7.33
CA ILE A 488 -11.91 9.02 6.94
C ILE A 488 -11.59 10.32 7.67
N GLU A 489 -12.51 11.29 7.69
CA GLU A 489 -12.34 12.56 8.41
C GLU A 489 -12.06 12.33 9.91
N GLN A 490 -12.86 11.46 10.55
CA GLN A 490 -12.68 11.16 11.96
C GLN A 490 -11.35 10.47 12.26
N GLN A 491 -10.94 9.49 11.44
CA GLN A 491 -9.66 8.81 11.63
C GLN A 491 -8.49 9.79 11.49
N PHE A 492 -8.42 10.54 10.39
CA PHE A 492 -7.31 11.46 10.15
C PHE A 492 -7.30 12.63 11.15
N LEU A 493 -8.46 13.07 11.65
CA LEU A 493 -8.48 14.01 12.77
C LEU A 493 -7.90 13.41 14.06
N ALA A 494 -8.23 12.15 14.36
CA ALA A 494 -7.68 11.46 15.52
C ALA A 494 -6.17 11.27 15.40
N LEU A 495 -5.67 10.88 14.22
CA LEU A 495 -4.25 10.76 13.91
C LEU A 495 -3.52 12.09 14.09
N ARG A 496 -4.05 13.19 13.54
CA ARG A 496 -3.42 14.51 13.64
C ARG A 496 -3.43 15.08 15.06
N ASN A 497 -4.59 15.02 15.72
CA ASN A 497 -4.79 15.71 16.99
C ASN A 497 -4.29 14.89 18.18
N GLY A 498 -4.25 13.56 18.05
CA GLY A 498 -3.73 12.62 19.06
C GLY A 498 -2.23 12.37 18.98
N ASP A 499 -1.53 12.98 18.02
CA ASP A 499 -0.09 12.82 17.85
C ASP A 499 0.71 14.00 18.42
N ARG A 500 1.46 13.75 19.50
CA ARG A 500 2.34 14.76 20.11
C ARG A 500 3.49 15.18 19.19
N PHE A 501 3.90 14.33 18.26
CA PHE A 501 4.95 14.60 17.29
C PHE A 501 4.40 15.00 15.92
N TYR A 502 3.12 15.38 15.81
CA TYR A 502 2.60 16.03 14.60
C TYR A 502 3.43 17.28 14.31
N TYR A 503 3.84 17.48 13.05
CA TYR A 503 4.88 18.44 12.70
C TYR A 503 4.57 19.88 13.14
N GLU A 504 3.30 20.30 13.12
CA GLU A 504 2.92 21.64 13.61
C GLU A 504 3.04 21.77 15.13
N ASN A 505 2.92 20.66 15.88
CA ASN A 505 3.02 20.60 17.33
C ASN A 505 4.42 20.34 17.86
N ASP A 506 5.27 19.62 17.12
CA ASP A 506 6.60 19.20 17.58
C ASP A 506 7.43 20.44 18.01
N PRO A 507 7.82 20.54 19.30
CA PRO A 507 8.53 21.72 19.82
C PRO A 507 10.02 21.74 19.46
N TRP A 508 10.55 20.65 18.88
CA TRP A 508 11.92 20.55 18.40
C TRP A 508 12.06 20.85 16.90
N LEU A 509 10.96 21.20 16.23
CA LEU A 509 10.98 21.84 14.91
C LEU A 509 10.85 23.35 15.08
N SER A 510 11.78 24.10 14.50
CA SER A 510 11.72 25.56 14.40
C SER A 510 10.54 26.01 13.53
N LEU A 511 10.15 27.29 13.66
CA LEU A 511 9.11 27.86 12.80
C LEU A 511 9.50 27.84 11.31
N GLU A 512 10.78 27.96 11.01
CA GLU A 512 11.31 27.88 9.64
C GLU A 512 11.23 26.45 9.10
N GLU A 513 11.61 25.44 9.89
CA GLU A 513 11.45 24.04 9.50
C GLU A 513 9.97 23.69 9.29
N LYS A 514 9.06 24.12 10.18
CA LYS A 514 7.62 23.89 10.01
C LYS A 514 7.08 24.55 8.74
N ALA A 515 7.50 25.78 8.45
CA ALA A 515 7.12 26.48 7.22
C ALA A 515 7.68 25.78 5.98
N TRP A 516 8.94 25.32 6.04
CA TRP A 516 9.56 24.54 4.99
C TRP A 516 8.79 23.24 4.77
N ILE A 517 8.61 22.40 5.79
CA ILE A 517 7.82 21.16 5.74
C ILE A 517 6.46 21.39 5.07
N LYS A 518 5.70 22.39 5.53
CA LYS A 518 4.36 22.69 5.02
C LYS A 518 4.34 23.14 3.55
N SER A 519 5.42 23.75 3.08
CA SER A 519 5.55 24.23 1.70
C SER A 519 5.97 23.14 0.69
N ASN A 520 6.42 21.98 1.17
CA ASN A 520 6.92 20.91 0.31
C ASN A 520 5.80 20.02 -0.20
N ARG A 521 5.73 19.86 -1.52
CA ARG A 521 4.83 18.92 -2.19
C ARG A 521 5.52 17.60 -2.47
N LEU A 522 4.76 16.56 -2.79
CA LEU A 522 5.34 15.26 -3.21
C LEU A 522 6.24 15.43 -4.45
N ALA A 523 5.86 16.29 -5.39
CA ALA A 523 6.66 16.63 -6.56
C ALA A 523 8.06 17.17 -6.22
N ASP A 524 8.17 17.97 -5.14
CA ASP A 524 9.46 18.52 -4.70
C ASP A 524 10.38 17.43 -4.17
N ILE A 525 9.82 16.47 -3.42
CA ILE A 525 10.57 15.32 -2.92
C ILE A 525 11.05 14.46 -4.09
N ILE A 526 10.20 14.25 -5.11
CA ILE A 526 10.60 13.51 -6.31
C ILE A 526 11.77 14.20 -7.02
N ARG A 527 11.67 15.50 -7.31
CA ARG A 527 12.73 16.25 -8.04
C ARG A 527 14.06 16.31 -7.29
N ARG A 528 14.05 16.26 -5.96
CA ARG A 528 15.28 16.22 -5.14
C ARG A 528 15.98 14.87 -5.19
N ASN A 529 15.25 13.80 -5.41
CA ASN A 529 15.73 12.42 -5.25
C ASN A 529 15.79 11.63 -6.56
N CYS A 530 15.24 12.18 -7.63
CA CYS A 530 15.16 11.58 -8.95
C CYS A 530 15.50 12.63 -10.02
N PRO A 531 16.32 12.31 -11.03
CA PRO A 531 16.64 13.22 -12.14
C PRO A 531 15.48 13.28 -13.15
N ILE A 532 14.28 13.64 -12.70
CA ILE A 532 13.07 13.75 -13.52
C ILE A 532 12.78 15.23 -13.80
N THR A 533 12.57 15.57 -15.06
CA THR A 533 12.29 16.94 -15.52
C THR A 533 10.87 17.12 -16.04
N CYS A 534 10.18 16.04 -16.44
CA CYS A 534 8.85 16.12 -17.05
C CYS A 534 7.66 16.03 -16.06
N LEU A 535 7.91 16.08 -14.74
CA LEU A 535 6.87 15.96 -13.71
C LEU A 535 6.23 17.32 -13.38
N HIS A 536 4.90 17.37 -13.33
CA HIS A 536 4.14 18.54 -12.86
C HIS A 536 4.14 18.67 -11.33
N ASP A 537 3.76 19.86 -10.84
CA ASP A 537 3.73 20.13 -9.39
C ASP A 537 2.59 19.39 -8.67
N GLU A 538 1.48 19.12 -9.36
CA GLU A 538 0.25 18.58 -8.77
C GLU A 538 0.08 17.09 -9.06
N VAL A 539 1.00 16.27 -8.55
CA VAL A 539 1.12 14.87 -8.96
C VAL A 539 -0.13 14.02 -8.73
N PHE A 540 -1.00 14.41 -7.79
CA PHE A 540 -2.26 13.71 -7.50
C PHE A 540 -3.38 13.95 -8.53
N ILE A 541 -3.21 14.88 -9.47
CA ILE A 541 -4.10 15.08 -10.61
C ILE A 541 -3.38 14.59 -11.86
N ALA A 542 -4.03 13.75 -12.66
CA ALA A 542 -3.42 13.22 -13.87
C ALA A 542 -3.25 14.36 -14.89
N GLN A 543 -2.04 14.50 -15.42
CA GLN A 543 -1.78 15.43 -16.51
C GLN A 543 -1.18 14.69 -17.70
N PRO A 544 -1.76 14.82 -18.91
CA PRO A 544 -1.17 14.21 -20.08
C PRO A 544 0.17 14.89 -20.38
N LEU A 545 1.22 14.10 -20.54
CA LEU A 545 2.46 14.57 -21.19
C LEU A 545 2.19 14.76 -22.69
N SER A 546 2.97 15.60 -23.36
CA SER A 546 2.79 16.06 -24.75
C SER A 546 2.60 14.98 -25.82
N VAL A 547 2.75 13.70 -25.46
CA VAL A 547 2.51 12.53 -26.32
C VAL A 547 1.16 11.93 -25.97
N THR A 548 0.18 12.07 -26.87
CA THR A 548 -1.12 11.39 -26.74
C THR A 548 -0.90 9.88 -26.73
N ARG A 549 -1.26 9.22 -25.62
CA ARG A 549 -1.15 7.78 -25.47
C ARG A 549 -2.52 7.14 -25.59
N THR A 550 -2.66 6.15 -26.47
CA THR A 550 -3.71 5.14 -26.30
C THR A 550 -3.20 4.18 -25.23
N VAL A 551 -3.72 4.28 -24.00
CA VAL A 551 -3.51 3.19 -23.03
C VAL A 551 -4.13 1.97 -23.69
N ALA A 552 -3.32 0.97 -24.00
CA ALA A 552 -3.85 -0.28 -24.52
C ALA A 552 -4.87 -0.77 -23.49
N THR A 553 -6.16 -0.76 -23.87
CA THR A 553 -7.17 -1.54 -23.16
C THR A 553 -6.61 -2.94 -23.07
N ALA A 554 -6.57 -3.48 -21.85
CA ALA A 554 -5.86 -4.69 -21.51
C ALA A 554 -6.45 -5.93 -22.20
N ASP A 555 -6.28 -6.04 -23.51
CA ASP A 555 -6.18 -7.30 -24.23
C ASP A 555 -4.70 -7.66 -24.22
N ALA A 556 -4.17 -7.92 -23.03
CA ALA A 556 -2.88 -8.57 -22.91
C ALA A 556 -2.90 -9.80 -23.81
N LEU A 557 -1.95 -9.93 -24.75
CA LEU A 557 -1.85 -11.12 -25.60
C LEU A 557 -1.87 -12.35 -24.70
N PRO A 558 -2.98 -13.10 -24.62
CA PRO A 558 -3.06 -14.22 -23.74
C PRO A 558 -2.16 -15.29 -24.33
N PHE A 559 -1.31 -15.91 -23.53
CA PHE A 559 -0.63 -17.12 -23.95
C PHE A 559 -0.34 -18.03 -22.78
N SER A 560 -0.14 -19.31 -23.09
CA SER A 560 0.29 -20.32 -22.13
C SER A 560 1.56 -20.99 -22.63
N VAL A 561 2.40 -21.42 -21.71
CA VAL A 561 3.68 -22.08 -22.01
C VAL A 561 3.67 -23.51 -21.48
N PHE A 562 4.00 -24.47 -22.34
CA PHE A 562 4.06 -25.89 -21.98
C PHE A 562 5.09 -26.68 -22.81
N PRO A 563 5.66 -27.79 -22.30
CA PRO A 563 5.44 -28.33 -20.97
C PRO A 563 6.10 -27.46 -19.90
N ASN A 564 5.51 -27.45 -18.71
CA ASN A 564 6.13 -26.93 -17.49
C ASN A 564 6.07 -28.04 -16.44
N PRO A 565 7.20 -28.66 -16.04
CA PRO A 565 8.57 -28.27 -16.36
C PRO A 565 8.97 -28.45 -17.83
N ALA A 566 9.84 -27.56 -18.32
CA ALA A 566 10.40 -27.57 -19.66
C ALA A 566 11.71 -28.37 -19.72
N GLN A 567 11.95 -29.03 -20.85
CA GLN A 567 13.18 -29.78 -21.15
C GLN A 567 13.63 -29.46 -22.58
N GLY A 568 14.54 -28.50 -22.73
CA GLY A 568 15.13 -28.11 -24.01
C GLY A 568 14.17 -27.48 -25.04
N ARG A 569 12.86 -27.47 -24.79
CA ARG A 569 11.84 -26.87 -25.65
C ARG A 569 10.62 -26.46 -24.84
N ILE A 570 9.99 -25.37 -25.25
CA ILE A 570 8.66 -24.94 -24.83
C ILE A 570 7.77 -24.73 -26.04
N ASN A 571 6.46 -24.74 -25.81
CA ASN A 571 5.45 -24.38 -26.79
C ASN A 571 4.62 -23.24 -26.22
N LEU A 572 4.42 -22.22 -27.03
CA LEU A 572 3.51 -21.12 -26.75
C LEU A 572 2.18 -21.42 -27.41
N ARG A 573 1.09 -21.45 -26.64
CA ARG A 573 -0.25 -21.37 -27.22
C ARG A 573 -0.79 -19.97 -26.96
N MET A 574 -0.93 -19.21 -28.03
CA MET A 574 -1.58 -17.91 -27.99
C MET A 574 -3.09 -18.12 -27.79
N GLY A 575 -3.68 -17.35 -26.88
CA GLY A 575 -5.12 -17.29 -26.63
C GLY A 575 -5.85 -16.37 -27.61
N GLN A 576 -5.12 -15.65 -28.46
CA GLN A 576 -5.66 -14.85 -29.55
C GLN A 576 -4.78 -14.93 -30.80
N GLU A 577 -5.30 -14.44 -31.92
CA GLU A 577 -4.57 -14.35 -33.19
C GLU A 577 -3.42 -13.34 -33.09
N LEU A 578 -2.26 -13.68 -33.68
CA LEU A 578 -1.15 -12.74 -33.82
C LEU A 578 -1.34 -11.96 -35.12
N SER A 579 -1.80 -10.71 -35.01
CA SER A 579 -2.02 -9.82 -36.15
C SER A 579 -0.72 -9.30 -36.78
N SER A 580 0.41 -9.40 -36.08
CA SER A 580 1.73 -8.97 -36.56
C SER A 580 2.87 -9.85 -36.00
N GLU A 581 4.12 -9.48 -36.29
CA GLU A 581 5.29 -10.16 -35.74
C GLU A 581 5.40 -9.91 -34.22
N ALA A 582 5.59 -10.97 -33.43
CA ALA A 582 5.81 -10.86 -32.00
C ALA A 582 7.22 -11.31 -31.60
N ILE A 583 7.72 -10.81 -30.47
CA ILE A 583 9.01 -11.15 -29.87
C ILE A 583 8.78 -11.93 -28.59
N VAL A 584 9.29 -13.16 -28.55
CA VAL A 584 9.36 -13.98 -27.36
C VAL A 584 10.71 -13.76 -26.70
N ARG A 585 10.71 -13.43 -25.41
CA ARG A 585 11.92 -13.35 -24.59
C ARG A 585 11.84 -14.39 -23.49
N VAL A 586 12.98 -15.02 -23.22
CA VAL A 586 13.18 -15.87 -22.04
C VAL A 586 14.28 -15.24 -21.21
N THR A 587 14.00 -14.93 -19.96
CA THR A 587 14.97 -14.38 -19.02
C THR A 587 15.20 -15.37 -17.88
N ASP A 588 16.43 -15.51 -17.42
CA ASP A 588 16.74 -16.32 -16.23
C ASP A 588 16.27 -15.63 -14.93
N SER A 589 16.43 -16.31 -13.80
CA SER A 589 16.12 -15.78 -12.45
C SER A 589 17.03 -14.64 -12.00
N TYR A 590 17.96 -14.19 -12.85
CA TYR A 590 18.82 -13.03 -12.63
C TYR A 590 18.48 -11.89 -13.60
N GLY A 591 17.34 -11.97 -14.28
CA GLY A 591 16.87 -10.97 -15.25
C GLY A 591 17.64 -10.95 -16.57
N ARG A 592 18.60 -11.86 -16.78
CA ARG A 592 19.39 -11.89 -18.01
C ARG A 592 18.59 -12.54 -19.12
N GLU A 593 18.48 -11.86 -20.25
CA GLU A 593 17.88 -12.43 -21.45
C GLU A 593 18.74 -13.60 -21.95
N VAL A 594 18.20 -14.80 -21.81
CA VAL A 594 18.86 -16.04 -22.27
C VAL A 594 18.37 -16.47 -23.65
N LEU A 595 17.19 -16.00 -24.08
CA LEU A 595 16.69 -16.22 -25.43
C LEU A 595 15.81 -15.05 -25.89
N ARG A 596 15.97 -14.69 -27.16
CA ARG A 596 15.08 -13.78 -27.90
C ARG A 596 14.74 -14.38 -29.25
N ARG A 597 13.45 -14.55 -29.51
CA ARG A 597 12.95 -15.18 -30.74
C ARG A 597 11.82 -14.37 -31.35
N LYS A 598 11.91 -14.09 -32.65
CA LYS A 598 10.80 -13.53 -33.42
C LYS A 598 9.85 -14.66 -33.83
N ILE A 599 8.56 -14.44 -33.67
CA ILE A 599 7.48 -15.32 -34.11
C ILE A 599 6.62 -14.56 -35.12
N ALA A 600 6.34 -15.22 -36.25
CA ALA A 600 5.55 -14.63 -37.33
C ALA A 600 4.06 -14.54 -36.95
N PRO A 601 3.28 -13.68 -37.63
CA PRO A 601 1.82 -13.70 -37.55
C PRO A 601 1.30 -15.12 -37.74
N ALA A 602 0.35 -15.54 -36.89
CA ALA A 602 -0.15 -16.91 -36.87
C ALA A 602 -1.66 -16.92 -36.57
N PHE A 603 -2.40 -17.77 -37.29
CA PHE A 603 -3.86 -17.87 -37.25
C PHE A 603 -4.30 -19.21 -36.65
N GLY A 604 -5.12 -19.17 -35.59
CA GLY A 604 -5.71 -20.37 -34.98
C GLY A 604 -4.80 -21.12 -33.99
N ALA A 605 -5.38 -22.11 -33.32
CA ALA A 605 -4.90 -22.75 -32.08
C ALA A 605 -3.64 -23.65 -32.18
N GLU A 606 -2.73 -23.39 -33.12
CA GLU A 606 -1.45 -24.11 -33.21
C GLU A 606 -0.46 -23.56 -32.17
N ALA A 607 0.25 -24.48 -31.51
CA ALA A 607 1.26 -24.11 -30.53
C ALA A 607 2.60 -23.81 -31.23
N ILE A 608 3.23 -22.69 -30.91
CA ILE A 608 4.50 -22.24 -31.47
C ILE A 608 5.63 -22.84 -30.65
N SER A 609 6.37 -23.79 -31.22
CA SER A 609 7.52 -24.41 -30.56
C SER A 609 8.75 -23.49 -30.56
N ILE A 610 9.42 -23.40 -29.41
CA ILE A 610 10.66 -22.65 -29.20
C ILE A 610 11.66 -23.56 -28.50
N ASP A 611 12.78 -23.79 -29.18
CA ASP A 611 13.91 -24.51 -28.61
C ASP A 611 14.64 -23.61 -27.61
N LEU A 612 14.91 -24.17 -26.43
CA LEU A 612 15.70 -23.56 -25.38
C LEU A 612 17.11 -24.14 -25.44
N ASP A 613 18.13 -23.34 -25.12
CA ASP A 613 19.50 -23.83 -25.11
C ASP A 613 19.64 -24.95 -24.06
N SER A 614 20.14 -26.11 -24.49
CA SER A 614 20.39 -27.27 -23.63
C SER A 614 21.42 -27.01 -22.53
N ALA A 615 22.22 -25.94 -22.65
CA ALA A 615 23.18 -25.51 -21.64
C ALA A 615 22.55 -24.64 -20.53
N LEU A 616 21.26 -24.28 -20.65
CA LEU A 616 20.57 -23.52 -19.61
C LEU A 616 20.49 -24.35 -18.32
N PRO A 617 21.00 -23.82 -17.18
CA PRO A 617 20.93 -24.54 -15.92
C PRO A 617 19.48 -24.78 -15.49
N ALA A 618 19.22 -25.88 -14.78
CA ALA A 618 17.97 -26.05 -14.07
C ALA A 618 17.66 -24.82 -13.21
N GLY A 619 16.45 -24.30 -13.35
CA GLY A 619 16.09 -23.01 -12.77
C GLY A 619 14.76 -22.51 -13.30
N LEU A 620 14.31 -21.38 -12.77
CA LEU A 620 13.12 -20.70 -13.28
C LEU A 620 13.53 -19.73 -14.38
N TYR A 621 12.73 -19.72 -15.44
CA TYR A 621 12.85 -18.76 -16.51
C TYR A 621 11.51 -18.09 -16.73
N ARG A 622 11.54 -16.78 -16.96
CA ARG A 622 10.36 -16.01 -17.32
C ARG A 622 10.27 -15.94 -18.83
N VAL A 623 9.07 -16.12 -19.35
CA VAL A 623 8.72 -16.04 -20.77
C VAL A 623 7.76 -14.87 -20.96
N SER A 624 8.10 -13.96 -21.86
CA SER A 624 7.24 -12.82 -22.23
C SER A 624 7.09 -12.76 -23.74
N VAL A 625 5.90 -12.39 -24.22
CA VAL A 625 5.62 -12.16 -25.65
C VAL A 625 5.29 -10.69 -25.85
N VAL A 626 5.84 -10.03 -26.88
CA VAL A 626 5.57 -8.62 -27.19
C VAL A 626 5.17 -8.48 -28.66
N MET A 627 4.05 -7.85 -28.97
CA MET A 627 3.55 -7.63 -30.35
C MET A 627 3.01 -6.19 -30.47
N ASP A 628 3.40 -5.42 -31.49
CA ASP A 628 2.90 -4.06 -31.74
C ASP A 628 2.81 -3.14 -30.50
N ASN A 629 3.83 -3.19 -29.63
CA ASN A 629 3.92 -2.50 -28.32
C ASN A 629 2.95 -3.00 -27.23
N GLN A 630 2.15 -4.04 -27.49
CA GLN A 630 1.45 -4.80 -26.45
C GLN A 630 2.42 -5.79 -25.81
N VAL A 631 2.50 -5.76 -24.48
CA VAL A 631 3.19 -6.80 -23.69
C VAL A 631 2.15 -7.86 -23.33
N GLY A 632 2.35 -9.07 -23.83
CA GLY A 632 1.57 -10.25 -23.47
C GLY A 632 1.78 -10.66 -22.01
N GLN A 633 0.86 -11.45 -21.49
CA GLN A 633 0.89 -11.90 -20.09
C GLN A 633 2.24 -12.53 -19.74
N GLN A 634 2.81 -12.27 -18.56
CA GLN A 634 4.01 -12.99 -18.16
C GLN A 634 3.69 -14.46 -17.84
N SER A 635 4.54 -15.38 -18.30
CA SER A 635 4.46 -16.80 -17.94
C SER A 635 5.81 -17.30 -17.47
N PHE A 636 5.82 -18.25 -16.54
CA PHE A 636 7.05 -18.83 -16.01
C PHE A 636 7.18 -20.30 -16.42
N ILE A 637 8.42 -20.73 -16.65
CA ILE A 637 8.76 -22.13 -16.91
C ILE A 637 9.88 -22.58 -15.96
N ARG A 638 9.79 -23.81 -15.49
CA ARG A 638 10.87 -24.46 -14.75
C ARG A 638 11.69 -25.34 -15.70
N MET A 639 12.98 -25.08 -15.86
CA MET A 639 13.88 -25.98 -16.58
C MET A 639 14.35 -27.11 -15.67
N LEU A 640 14.24 -28.35 -16.16
CA LEU A 640 14.89 -29.51 -15.55
C LEU A 640 16.23 -29.75 -16.26
N ASN A 641 17.25 -30.17 -15.49
CA ASN A 641 18.51 -30.65 -16.05
C ASN A 641 18.31 -31.90 -16.90
#